data_AF-A0A2H0INZ9-F1
#
_entry.id   AF-A0A2H0INZ9-F1
#
_cell.length_a   1.000
_cell.length_b   1.000
_cell.length_c   1.000
_cell.angle_alpha   90.00
_cell.angle_beta   90.00
_cell.angle_gamma   90.00
#
_symmetry.space_group_name_H-M   'P 1'
#
loop_
_entity.id
_entity.type
_entity.pdbx_description
1 polymer ?
#
loop_
_entity_poly.entity_id
_entity_poly.type
_entity_poly.pdbx_seq_one_letter_code
_entity_poly.pdbx_strand_id
1 'polypeptide(L)'
;MKCYKMRGQITYLRILLMLLALVFFVGCDSKKEDRPVTVVRNASDPFVIYIVDLKHPLSPDYAKQVAKVFDYTKIPFKSETIDEFNKDPNLTENAHVILMNGTEALNDSAVDHLIEFVASGGTLIFPSVNEDQRMGFLSGTLPNASFDYDLNAKGIHFLKNLLPGMADKSIYPLKKNIGLGKDNFKPNINVFATSIEDKELPIIFENTIGNGSVIHFNTSISFEKTDRGLLFAAILRGLEGIPYPIANVNAIFIDDFPGPLYDIPSEPIKSEMGINQAQFVTDVWWPDMLDVAKEFGVKYSAYTIFNFNEIKTAPFLFNEWDLNKTTKDNKTQSSAQWLSKQVIDNGFELAIHGYNHESLLKELWLRPEAIENGFKAARKKWTVSGFGKFPISYVAPSNYIDSVGLVHLKIGMPEMKYMSTTYEGDFFEGGDRDFDNDKYEPQLFDFPRVTSGYVFREKKQYIHQSLYLYTGIWSHFIHPDDVFQLPNEDNTSVGDFEYRNEESLGWHSSSGARKGMLEYWREYLNQVKEVHPSARFLTVRDAAAITKDWREAQYSFEATGEFVSAKMVGKRPLKESEYYWFMFAKEEHADEMENELKKVVKTYTKTKFFEGMLFTIKTSIPELTFGKSAQFKSNSLFTTEEAIAYAKEEYTAFNQLRAEGIIEENTPYVEIVRPPKLDNSADSVDYFVANENLEEATDVLSKQLIKGDDVDSTEFEQYVQLMGYQDKGLAVWDFLDELYQNKSKDLALNYLDFYLQKEAYPTEELTEKWLWRKIQKEPKDQASSTSYLAYFYSVEYQEKVKSIVEGAYERESSESNYAQYIQYLIDFEPAQLLKELAEAEPKEHPLLWPKAATITYAFSDNDQIQQALIWADYSAEIPIITKLQWWV
;
A
#
# COMPACT_ATOMS: atom_id res chain seq x y z
N MET A 1 77.36 8.14 -40.84
CA MET A 1 76.69 9.14 -41.69
C MET A 1 75.20 9.07 -41.39
N LYS A 2 74.59 10.16 -40.89
CA LYS A 2 73.17 10.62 -40.97
C LYS A 2 72.04 9.55 -40.97
N CYS A 3 70.88 9.68 -40.34
CA CYS A 3 70.19 10.68 -39.51
C CYS A 3 68.81 10.04 -39.19
N TYR A 4 68.29 10.29 -37.98
CA TYR A 4 66.87 10.50 -37.63
C TYR A 4 65.74 9.67 -38.28
N LYS A 5 65.05 8.84 -37.48
CA LYS A 5 63.65 9.04 -36.96
C LYS A 5 63.01 7.67 -36.67
N MET A 6 62.87 7.32 -35.39
CA MET A 6 61.79 6.48 -34.87
C MET A 6 61.66 6.71 -33.35
N ARG A 7 61.20 7.91 -32.99
CA ARG A 7 60.45 8.13 -31.74
C ARG A 7 58.99 8.13 -32.14
N GLY A 8 58.37 6.96 -32.11
CA GLY A 8 57.02 6.76 -32.64
C GLY A 8 56.39 5.46 -32.16
N GLN A 9 56.63 5.06 -30.90
CA GLN A 9 55.93 3.92 -30.30
C GLN A 9 55.64 4.09 -28.79
N ILE A 10 55.94 5.24 -28.18
CA ILE A 10 55.65 5.50 -26.75
C ILE A 10 54.58 6.59 -26.56
N THR A 11 54.16 7.27 -27.62
CA THR A 11 53.10 8.29 -27.55
C THR A 11 51.69 7.72 -27.81
N TYR A 12 51.57 6.58 -28.49
CA TYR A 12 50.26 5.96 -28.76
C TYR A 12 49.69 5.18 -27.57
N LEU A 13 50.53 4.69 -26.66
CA LEU A 13 50.04 3.97 -25.47
C LEU A 13 49.58 4.92 -24.34
N ARG A 14 50.09 6.16 -24.28
CA ARG A 14 49.62 7.18 -23.34
C ARG A 14 48.40 7.96 -23.84
N ILE A 15 48.21 8.09 -25.15
CA ILE A 15 46.99 8.69 -25.72
C ILE A 15 45.82 7.70 -25.67
N LEU A 16 46.05 6.38 -25.82
CA LEU A 16 44.99 5.38 -25.65
C LEU A 16 44.54 5.23 -24.18
N LEU A 17 45.46 5.39 -23.21
CA LEU A 17 45.14 5.38 -21.78
C LEU A 17 44.55 6.71 -21.28
N MET A 18 44.86 7.86 -21.90
CA MET A 18 44.18 9.13 -21.61
C MET A 18 42.80 9.23 -22.29
N LEU A 19 42.57 8.58 -23.44
CA LEU A 19 41.23 8.48 -24.05
C LEU A 19 40.33 7.46 -23.34
N LEU A 20 40.89 6.45 -22.66
CA LEU A 20 40.11 5.57 -21.78
C LEU A 20 39.84 6.18 -20.38
N ALA A 21 40.63 7.18 -19.96
CA ALA A 21 40.41 7.92 -18.72
C ALA A 21 39.53 9.19 -18.89
N LEU A 22 39.24 9.61 -20.14
CA LEU A 22 38.36 10.76 -20.44
C LEU A 22 36.93 10.37 -20.85
N VAL A 23 36.56 9.08 -20.79
CA VAL A 23 35.16 8.62 -20.95
C VAL A 23 34.47 8.44 -19.58
N PHE A 24 35.16 8.72 -18.48
CA PHE A 24 34.61 8.68 -17.11
C PHE A 24 34.24 10.04 -16.50
N PHE A 25 34.16 11.11 -17.30
CA PHE A 25 33.62 12.40 -16.87
C PHE A 25 32.57 12.91 -17.87
N VAL A 26 31.40 12.28 -17.83
CA VAL A 26 30.15 12.90 -18.26
C VAL A 26 29.39 13.28 -16.99
N GLY A 27 28.95 14.53 -16.96
CA GLY A 27 28.46 15.29 -15.80
C GLY A 27 27.68 14.53 -14.74
N CYS A 28 28.01 14.83 -13.48
CA CYS A 28 27.02 14.85 -12.40
C CYS A 28 25.96 15.89 -12.78
N ASP A 29 24.91 15.43 -13.45
CA ASP A 29 23.62 16.12 -13.42
C ASP A 29 22.89 15.63 -12.17
N SER A 30 22.78 16.50 -11.18
CA SER A 30 22.05 16.25 -9.92
C SER A 30 20.57 16.50 -10.13
N LYS A 31 20.00 15.76 -11.08
CA LYS A 31 18.57 15.52 -11.28
C LYS A 31 18.43 14.16 -11.96
N LYS A 32 18.53 13.08 -11.18
CA LYS A 32 17.90 11.83 -11.58
C LYS A 32 16.42 11.98 -11.26
N GLU A 33 15.72 12.68 -12.14
CA GLU A 33 14.29 12.48 -12.32
C GLU A 33 14.02 10.98 -12.53
N ASP A 34 12.95 10.52 -11.90
CA ASP A 34 12.38 9.19 -12.04
C ASP A 34 12.50 8.68 -13.48
N ARG A 35 13.22 7.57 -13.67
CA ARG A 35 13.06 6.78 -14.88
C ARG A 35 11.79 5.96 -14.71
N PRO A 36 10.72 6.22 -15.48
CA PRO A 36 9.45 5.56 -15.27
C PRO A 36 9.55 4.10 -15.70
N VAL A 37 8.80 3.27 -14.97
CA VAL A 37 7.93 2.17 -15.43
C VAL A 37 8.29 1.57 -16.78
N THR A 38 8.45 0.24 -16.84
CA THR A 38 8.51 -0.57 -18.07
C THR A 38 7.57 0.00 -19.14
N VAL A 39 8.11 0.79 -20.08
CA VAL A 39 7.30 1.48 -21.09
C VAL A 39 6.67 0.41 -21.97
N VAL A 40 5.34 0.30 -21.92
CA VAL A 40 4.60 -0.52 -22.89
C VAL A 40 4.95 -0.01 -24.27
N ARG A 41 5.58 -0.87 -25.07
CA ARG A 41 5.94 -0.49 -26.43
C ARG A 41 4.66 -0.32 -27.23
N ASN A 42 4.45 0.88 -27.76
CA ASN A 42 3.36 1.15 -28.68
C ASN A 42 3.35 0.11 -29.81
N ALA A 43 2.24 -0.62 -29.92
CA ALA A 43 2.03 -1.55 -31.02
C ALA A 43 1.88 -0.78 -32.33
N SER A 44 2.44 -1.33 -33.41
CA SER A 44 2.27 -0.76 -34.76
C SER A 44 0.85 -0.96 -35.31
N ASP A 45 0.14 -1.97 -34.81
CA ASP A 45 -1.24 -2.29 -35.17
C ASP A 45 -2.02 -2.58 -33.88
N PRO A 46 -2.47 -1.52 -33.17
CA PRO A 46 -3.10 -1.64 -31.86
C PRO A 46 -4.56 -2.05 -31.95
N PHE A 47 -5.03 -2.84 -30.97
CA PHE A 47 -6.45 -3.11 -30.77
C PHE A 47 -7.10 -2.04 -29.89
N VAL A 48 -6.30 -1.43 -29.01
CA VAL A 48 -6.73 -0.38 -28.10
C VAL A 48 -5.82 0.83 -28.22
N ILE A 49 -6.42 2.01 -28.34
CA ILE A 49 -5.73 3.28 -28.41
C ILE A 49 -6.16 4.15 -27.23
N TYR A 50 -5.20 4.73 -26.52
CA TYR A 50 -5.45 5.77 -25.53
C TYR A 50 -4.98 7.12 -26.08
N ILE A 51 -5.91 8.05 -26.25
CA ILE A 51 -5.61 9.43 -26.65
C ILE A 51 -5.39 10.25 -25.38
N VAL A 52 -4.16 10.70 -25.18
CA VAL A 52 -3.72 11.40 -23.97
C VAL A 52 -3.86 12.90 -24.18
N ASP A 53 -4.69 13.53 -23.34
CA ASP A 53 -4.67 14.97 -23.18
C ASP A 53 -3.77 15.34 -22.01
N LEU A 54 -2.56 15.84 -22.31
CA LEU A 54 -1.59 16.24 -21.29
C LEU A 54 -2.06 17.41 -20.42
N LYS A 55 -3.12 18.14 -20.82
CA LYS A 55 -3.69 19.24 -20.04
C LYS A 55 -4.84 18.79 -19.15
N HIS A 56 -5.43 17.63 -19.41
CA HIS A 56 -6.51 17.09 -18.58
C HIS A 56 -5.92 16.47 -17.30
N PRO A 57 -6.44 16.81 -16.10
CA PRO A 57 -5.81 16.41 -14.82
C PRO A 57 -5.70 14.89 -14.63
N LEU A 58 -6.69 14.12 -15.11
CA LEU A 58 -6.71 12.66 -14.96
C LEU A 58 -6.01 11.90 -16.10
N SER A 59 -5.85 12.51 -17.28
CA SER A 59 -5.53 11.75 -18.50
C SER A 59 -4.12 11.14 -18.49
N PRO A 60 -3.06 11.83 -18.04
CA PRO A 60 -1.72 11.24 -17.99
C PRO A 60 -1.64 10.04 -17.05
N ASP A 61 -2.29 10.10 -15.89
CA ASP A 61 -2.23 9.03 -14.89
C ASP A 61 -3.07 7.83 -15.30
N TYR A 62 -4.27 8.05 -15.84
CA TYR A 62 -5.09 6.95 -16.38
C TYR A 62 -4.39 6.26 -17.55
N ALA A 63 -3.71 7.01 -18.43
CA ALA A 63 -2.90 6.42 -19.50
C ALA A 63 -1.81 5.49 -18.94
N LYS A 64 -1.14 5.85 -17.83
CA LYS A 64 -0.16 4.98 -17.15
C LYS A 64 -0.82 3.73 -16.59
N GLN A 65 -1.95 3.87 -15.90
CA GLN A 65 -2.66 2.73 -15.29
C GLN A 65 -3.18 1.75 -16.36
N VAL A 66 -3.79 2.27 -17.42
CA VAL A 66 -4.29 1.49 -18.56
C VAL A 66 -3.14 0.83 -19.31
N ALA A 67 -2.04 1.54 -19.57
CA ALA A 67 -0.86 0.95 -20.16
C ALA A 67 -0.37 -0.24 -19.31
N LYS A 68 -0.32 -0.12 -17.99
CA LYS A 68 0.10 -1.22 -17.11
C LYS A 68 -0.81 -2.45 -17.21
N VAL A 69 -2.11 -2.26 -17.40
CA VAL A 69 -3.04 -3.37 -17.69
C VAL A 69 -2.66 -4.08 -18.98
N PHE A 70 -2.35 -3.34 -20.05
CA PHE A 70 -1.94 -3.93 -21.34
C PHE A 70 -0.55 -4.56 -21.32
N ASP A 71 0.35 -4.07 -20.45
CA ASP A 71 1.61 -4.76 -20.14
C ASP A 71 1.36 -6.16 -19.55
N TYR A 72 0.28 -6.35 -18.80
CA TYR A 72 -0.10 -7.65 -18.25
C TYR A 72 -0.86 -8.53 -19.24
N THR A 73 -1.90 -8.00 -19.87
CA THR A 73 -2.78 -8.76 -20.78
C THR A 73 -2.13 -9.03 -22.13
N LYS A 74 -1.07 -8.29 -22.47
CA LYS A 74 -0.31 -8.39 -23.73
C LYS A 74 -1.10 -7.99 -24.97
N ILE A 75 -2.36 -7.58 -24.82
CA ILE A 75 -3.20 -7.14 -25.93
C ILE A 75 -2.53 -5.93 -26.62
N PRO A 76 -2.48 -5.86 -27.97
CA PRO A 76 -1.84 -4.76 -28.68
C PRO A 76 -2.43 -3.40 -28.29
N PHE A 77 -1.59 -2.54 -27.73
CA PHE A 77 -1.96 -1.24 -27.18
C PHE A 77 -1.07 -0.13 -27.75
N LYS A 78 -1.65 1.05 -27.95
CA LYS A 78 -0.93 2.27 -28.31
C LYS A 78 -1.44 3.43 -27.46
N SER A 79 -0.53 4.28 -27.01
CA SER A 79 -0.86 5.60 -26.48
C SER A 79 -0.27 6.68 -27.40
N GLU A 80 -1.07 7.70 -27.67
CA GLU A 80 -0.67 8.88 -28.45
C GLU A 80 -1.31 10.14 -27.86
N THR A 81 -0.74 11.30 -28.14
CA THR A 81 -1.25 12.57 -27.64
C THR A 81 -2.40 13.10 -28.49
N ILE A 82 -3.25 13.93 -27.89
CA ILE A 82 -4.33 14.61 -28.62
C ILE A 82 -3.81 15.47 -29.80
N ASP A 83 -2.61 16.05 -29.67
CA ASP A 83 -1.96 16.81 -30.73
C ASP A 83 -1.51 15.93 -31.91
N GLU A 84 -1.14 14.68 -31.66
CA GLU A 84 -0.82 13.70 -32.71
C GLU A 84 -2.10 13.25 -33.40
N PHE A 85 -3.14 12.89 -32.63
CA PHE A 85 -4.44 12.47 -33.16
C PHE A 85 -5.11 13.59 -33.99
N ASN A 86 -5.05 14.84 -33.53
CA ASN A 86 -5.56 16.00 -34.28
C ASN A 86 -4.86 16.22 -35.63
N LYS A 87 -3.60 15.81 -35.77
CA LYS A 87 -2.83 15.94 -37.03
C LYS A 87 -3.15 14.81 -37.99
N ASP A 88 -3.33 13.60 -37.47
CA ASP A 88 -3.58 12.39 -38.24
C ASP A 88 -4.53 11.46 -37.48
N PRO A 89 -5.86 11.68 -37.58
CA PRO A 89 -6.86 10.89 -36.86
C PRO A 89 -7.11 9.51 -37.50
N ASN A 90 -6.25 9.07 -38.42
CA ASN A 90 -6.40 7.79 -39.09
C ASN A 90 -6.12 6.63 -38.15
N LEU A 91 -7.10 5.73 -38.03
CA LEU A 91 -7.04 4.53 -37.19
C LEU A 91 -6.68 3.31 -38.04
N THR A 92 -6.00 2.32 -37.46
CA THR A 92 -5.78 1.05 -38.13
C THR A 92 -7.07 0.23 -38.17
N GLU A 93 -7.21 -0.68 -39.15
CA GLU A 93 -8.42 -1.52 -39.27
C GLU A 93 -8.68 -2.43 -38.06
N ASN A 94 -7.66 -2.68 -37.25
CA ASN A 94 -7.75 -3.52 -36.05
C ASN A 94 -7.99 -2.72 -34.76
N ALA A 95 -8.09 -1.39 -34.82
CA ALA A 95 -8.49 -0.60 -33.66
C ALA A 95 -9.95 -0.91 -33.31
N HIS A 96 -10.18 -1.40 -32.10
CA HIS A 96 -11.51 -1.77 -31.60
C HIS A 96 -11.99 -0.84 -30.48
N VAL A 97 -11.06 -0.29 -29.69
CA VAL A 97 -11.37 0.56 -28.55
C VAL A 97 -10.52 1.84 -28.55
N ILE A 98 -11.16 2.98 -28.31
CA ILE A 98 -10.50 4.27 -28.04
C ILE A 98 -10.92 4.75 -26.66
N LEU A 99 -9.96 5.24 -25.88
CA LEU A 99 -10.19 5.86 -24.57
C LEU A 99 -9.61 7.27 -24.51
N MET A 100 -10.33 8.18 -23.86
CA MET A 100 -9.84 9.53 -23.56
C MET A 100 -10.67 10.23 -22.47
N ASN A 101 -10.05 11.04 -21.62
CA ASN A 101 -10.79 11.80 -20.59
C ASN A 101 -11.33 13.15 -21.09
N GLY A 102 -10.50 13.93 -21.78
CA GLY A 102 -10.83 15.30 -22.22
C GLY A 102 -10.93 15.42 -23.73
N THR A 103 -12.04 15.96 -24.23
CA THR A 103 -12.31 16.10 -25.67
C THR A 103 -12.27 17.55 -26.17
N GLU A 104 -12.18 18.54 -25.28
CA GLU A 104 -12.22 19.96 -25.64
C GLU A 104 -11.15 20.37 -26.66
N ALA A 105 -9.96 19.77 -26.56
CA ALA A 105 -8.85 20.07 -27.47
C ALA A 105 -8.95 19.35 -28.84
N LEU A 106 -9.97 18.52 -29.07
CA LEU A 106 -10.20 17.91 -30.38
C LEU A 106 -10.65 18.95 -31.42
N ASN A 107 -10.10 18.85 -32.62
CA ASN A 107 -10.59 19.57 -33.79
C ASN A 107 -11.76 18.84 -34.46
N ASP A 108 -12.51 19.52 -35.32
CA ASP A 108 -13.71 18.97 -35.95
C ASP A 108 -13.41 17.70 -36.77
N SER A 109 -12.26 17.63 -37.43
CA SER A 109 -11.84 16.43 -38.18
C SER A 109 -11.69 15.24 -37.25
N ALA A 110 -11.07 15.41 -36.08
CA ALA A 110 -10.89 14.33 -35.11
C ALA A 110 -12.24 13.87 -34.54
N VAL A 111 -13.16 14.81 -34.28
CA VAL A 111 -14.53 14.50 -33.84
C VAL A 111 -15.28 13.68 -34.89
N ASP A 112 -15.22 14.09 -36.16
CA ASP A 112 -15.83 13.35 -37.27
C ASP A 112 -15.29 11.91 -37.36
N HIS A 113 -13.98 11.72 -37.20
CA HIS A 113 -13.36 10.39 -37.21
C HIS A 113 -13.79 9.53 -36.01
N LEU A 114 -13.97 10.12 -34.83
CA LEU A 114 -14.51 9.38 -33.67
C LEU A 114 -15.95 8.93 -33.91
N ILE A 115 -16.78 9.76 -34.53
CA ILE A 115 -18.15 9.38 -34.91
C ILE A 115 -18.13 8.23 -35.92
N GLU A 116 -17.30 8.33 -36.96
CA GLU A 116 -17.13 7.26 -37.96
C GLU A 116 -16.64 5.95 -37.32
N PHE A 117 -15.67 6.04 -36.41
CA PHE A 117 -15.12 4.90 -35.68
C PHE A 117 -16.20 4.18 -34.87
N VAL A 118 -16.97 4.92 -34.05
CA VAL A 118 -18.06 4.34 -33.25
C VAL A 118 -19.14 3.77 -34.17
N ALA A 119 -19.58 4.52 -35.18
CA ALA A 119 -20.62 4.06 -36.11
C ALA A 119 -20.23 2.76 -36.84
N SER A 120 -18.92 2.58 -37.13
CA SER A 120 -18.38 1.39 -37.80
C SER A 120 -18.32 0.13 -36.92
N GLY A 121 -18.58 0.25 -35.61
CA GLY A 121 -18.49 -0.85 -34.64
C GLY A 121 -17.45 -0.67 -33.54
N GLY A 122 -16.73 0.46 -33.53
CA GLY A 122 -15.76 0.79 -32.50
C GLY A 122 -16.41 1.09 -31.15
N THR A 123 -15.65 0.91 -30.07
CA THR A 123 -16.05 1.32 -28.72
C THR A 123 -15.25 2.53 -28.27
N LEU A 124 -15.91 3.65 -28.03
CA LEU A 124 -15.30 4.85 -27.44
C LEU A 124 -15.58 4.86 -25.94
N ILE A 125 -14.60 5.22 -25.11
CA ILE A 125 -14.76 5.26 -23.65
C ILE A 125 -14.30 6.63 -23.16
N PHE A 126 -15.17 7.33 -22.44
CA PHE A 126 -14.73 8.43 -21.59
C PHE A 126 -14.75 7.98 -20.13
N PRO A 127 -13.58 7.79 -19.49
CA PRO A 127 -13.46 7.24 -18.14
C PRO A 127 -13.64 8.30 -17.04
N SER A 128 -14.13 9.48 -17.39
CA SER A 128 -14.52 10.56 -16.49
C SER A 128 -15.65 11.38 -17.10
N VAL A 129 -16.24 12.29 -16.32
CA VAL A 129 -17.25 13.23 -16.82
C VAL A 129 -16.72 13.95 -18.07
N ASN A 130 -17.57 14.06 -19.09
CA ASN A 130 -17.25 14.80 -20.31
C ASN A 130 -18.18 16.01 -20.41
N GLU A 131 -17.60 17.20 -20.23
CA GLU A 131 -18.30 18.49 -20.21
C GLU A 131 -18.36 19.13 -21.61
N ASP A 132 -17.64 18.58 -22.58
CA ASP A 132 -17.61 19.11 -23.94
C ASP A 132 -18.95 18.89 -24.62
N GLN A 133 -19.71 19.98 -24.71
CA GLN A 133 -21.04 20.00 -25.29
C GLN A 133 -21.09 19.52 -26.75
N ARG A 134 -19.98 19.64 -27.49
CA ARG A 134 -19.87 19.12 -28.87
C ARG A 134 -19.92 17.59 -28.90
N MET A 135 -19.48 16.94 -27.82
CA MET A 135 -19.54 15.48 -27.65
C MET A 135 -20.89 15.00 -27.16
N GLY A 136 -21.89 15.86 -26.91
CA GLY A 136 -23.18 15.46 -26.34
C GLY A 136 -23.87 14.30 -27.07
N PHE A 137 -23.77 14.28 -28.41
CA PHE A 137 -24.27 13.16 -29.22
C PHE A 137 -23.61 11.81 -28.86
N LEU A 138 -22.28 11.80 -28.76
CA LEU A 138 -21.48 10.62 -28.37
C LEU A 138 -21.73 10.25 -26.90
N SER A 139 -21.76 11.24 -26.01
CA SER A 139 -22.00 11.07 -24.56
C SER A 139 -23.44 10.68 -24.21
N GLY A 140 -24.35 10.57 -25.21
CA GLY A 140 -25.73 10.14 -24.98
C GLY A 140 -26.60 11.19 -24.30
N THR A 141 -26.25 12.47 -24.39
CA THR A 141 -27.04 13.56 -23.83
C THR A 141 -28.21 13.95 -24.74
N LEU A 142 -29.19 14.68 -24.20
CA LEU A 142 -30.23 15.32 -24.98
C LEU A 142 -29.66 16.53 -25.76
N PRO A 143 -30.15 16.84 -26.98
CA PRO A 143 -29.70 18.03 -27.72
C PRO A 143 -29.82 19.33 -26.91
N ASN A 144 -30.86 19.44 -26.08
CA ASN A 144 -31.15 20.56 -25.19
C ASN A 144 -30.67 20.36 -23.74
N ALA A 145 -29.78 19.40 -23.48
CA ALA A 145 -29.21 19.18 -22.15
C ALA A 145 -28.52 20.46 -21.64
N SER A 146 -28.75 20.81 -20.37
CA SER A 146 -28.19 21.99 -19.71
C SER A 146 -26.74 21.80 -19.26
N PHE A 147 -26.30 20.54 -19.14
CA PHE A 147 -25.03 20.13 -18.54
C PHE A 147 -24.92 20.50 -17.05
N ASP A 148 -26.07 20.63 -16.36
CA ASP A 148 -26.08 20.86 -14.92
C ASP A 148 -25.61 19.62 -14.16
N TYR A 149 -24.89 19.83 -13.06
CA TYR A 149 -24.38 18.76 -12.20
C TYR A 149 -25.38 18.31 -11.14
N ASP A 150 -25.31 17.03 -10.79
CA ASP A 150 -25.76 16.53 -9.49
C ASP A 150 -24.66 16.74 -8.46
N LEU A 151 -24.95 17.51 -7.41
CA LEU A 151 -24.00 17.86 -6.35
C LEU A 151 -24.16 17.00 -5.08
N ASN A 152 -25.11 16.07 -5.05
CA ASN A 152 -25.49 15.30 -3.85
C ASN A 152 -25.15 13.82 -3.97
N ALA A 153 -24.91 13.31 -5.18
CA ALA A 153 -24.58 11.91 -5.42
C ALA A 153 -23.30 11.44 -4.70
N LYS A 154 -23.30 10.15 -4.36
CA LYS A 154 -22.21 9.48 -3.63
C LYS A 154 -21.98 8.08 -4.17
N GLY A 155 -20.71 7.71 -4.20
CA GLY A 155 -20.23 6.39 -4.59
C GLY A 155 -20.78 5.87 -5.93
N ILE A 156 -20.64 4.57 -6.12
CA ILE A 156 -21.04 3.86 -7.33
C ILE A 156 -21.72 2.56 -6.91
N HIS A 157 -22.96 2.35 -7.35
CA HIS A 157 -23.71 1.11 -7.17
C HIS A 157 -23.84 0.36 -8.49
N PHE A 158 -23.33 -0.86 -8.55
CA PHE A 158 -23.34 -1.69 -9.75
C PHE A 158 -24.68 -2.40 -9.94
N LEU A 159 -25.34 -2.17 -11.07
CA LEU A 159 -26.58 -2.87 -11.44
C LEU A 159 -26.31 -4.21 -12.14
N LYS A 160 -25.06 -4.42 -12.60
CA LYS A 160 -24.62 -5.56 -13.40
C LYS A 160 -23.27 -6.07 -12.87
N ASN A 161 -22.84 -7.25 -13.31
CA ASN A 161 -21.51 -7.78 -13.00
C ASN A 161 -20.42 -7.10 -13.86
N LEU A 162 -20.27 -5.77 -13.74
CA LEU A 162 -19.17 -5.02 -14.37
C LEU A 162 -17.81 -5.64 -14.05
N LEU A 163 -17.69 -6.20 -12.84
CA LEU A 163 -16.68 -7.19 -12.48
C LEU A 163 -17.37 -8.49 -12.05
N PRO A 164 -16.72 -9.67 -12.20
CA PRO A 164 -17.32 -10.94 -11.83
C PRO A 164 -17.79 -10.96 -10.37
N GLY A 165 -19.06 -11.29 -10.14
CA GLY A 165 -19.65 -11.36 -8.80
C GLY A 165 -19.90 -10.01 -8.12
N MET A 166 -19.80 -8.89 -8.82
CA MET A 166 -20.01 -7.53 -8.25
C MET A 166 -21.38 -6.91 -8.54
N ALA A 167 -22.32 -7.64 -9.15
CA ALA A 167 -23.70 -7.16 -9.29
C ALA A 167 -24.34 -6.86 -7.93
N ASP A 168 -25.13 -5.78 -7.89
CA ASP A 168 -25.85 -5.25 -6.72
C ASP A 168 -24.97 -4.84 -5.54
N LYS A 169 -23.67 -4.62 -5.77
CA LYS A 169 -22.72 -4.12 -4.75
C LYS A 169 -22.33 -2.68 -5.00
N SER A 170 -21.85 -2.03 -3.95
CA SER A 170 -21.45 -0.63 -3.98
C SER A 170 -19.96 -0.48 -3.70
N ILE A 171 -19.38 0.56 -4.30
CA ILE A 171 -18.02 1.01 -4.00
C ILE A 171 -18.04 2.50 -3.70
N TYR A 172 -17.04 2.95 -2.95
CA TYR A 172 -16.85 4.35 -2.59
C TYR A 172 -18.07 5.00 -1.89
N PRO A 173 -18.71 4.34 -0.90
CA PRO A 173 -19.95 4.83 -0.29
C PRO A 173 -19.82 6.21 0.38
N LEU A 174 -18.60 6.58 0.75
CA LEU A 174 -18.31 7.87 1.40
C LEU A 174 -17.81 8.94 0.42
N LYS A 175 -17.37 8.58 -0.78
CA LYS A 175 -16.85 9.55 -1.75
C LYS A 175 -18.00 10.32 -2.41
N LYS A 176 -17.87 11.63 -2.46
CA LYS A 176 -18.77 12.48 -3.25
C LYS A 176 -18.58 12.14 -4.74
N ASN A 177 -19.68 12.02 -5.46
CA ASN A 177 -19.67 11.70 -6.88
C ASN A 177 -20.40 12.81 -7.64
N ILE A 178 -19.64 13.76 -8.19
CA ILE A 178 -20.17 14.87 -8.97
C ILE A 178 -20.18 14.44 -10.44
N GLY A 179 -21.34 14.46 -11.06
CA GLY A 179 -21.53 14.16 -12.49
C GLY A 179 -22.69 14.97 -13.05
N LEU A 180 -22.92 14.91 -14.35
CA LEU A 180 -24.09 15.51 -14.97
C LEU A 180 -25.37 14.90 -14.38
N GLY A 181 -26.37 15.73 -14.10
CA GLY A 181 -27.65 15.28 -13.57
C GLY A 181 -28.41 14.40 -14.56
N LYS A 182 -29.30 13.54 -14.06
CA LYS A 182 -30.02 12.53 -14.87
C LYS A 182 -30.82 13.10 -16.03
N ASP A 183 -31.34 14.33 -15.90
CA ASP A 183 -32.12 15.02 -16.92
C ASP A 183 -31.30 15.40 -18.16
N ASN A 184 -29.96 15.30 -18.11
CA ASN A 184 -29.10 15.53 -19.27
C ASN A 184 -29.11 14.38 -20.27
N PHE A 185 -29.47 13.17 -19.85
CA PHE A 185 -29.26 11.96 -20.65
C PHE A 185 -30.52 11.49 -21.39
N LYS A 186 -30.34 10.85 -22.54
CA LYS A 186 -31.44 10.23 -23.29
C LYS A 186 -32.04 9.06 -22.49
N PRO A 187 -33.36 8.82 -22.58
CA PRO A 187 -34.01 7.75 -21.80
C PRO A 187 -33.64 6.32 -22.24
N ASN A 188 -32.96 6.14 -23.38
CA ASN A 188 -32.62 4.85 -23.96
C ASN A 188 -31.13 4.47 -23.83
N ILE A 189 -30.36 5.15 -22.96
CA ILE A 189 -29.01 4.69 -22.60
C ILE A 189 -29.09 3.39 -21.79
N ASN A 190 -28.08 2.53 -21.95
CA ASN A 190 -27.98 1.27 -21.21
C ASN A 190 -27.15 1.48 -19.94
N VAL A 191 -27.78 1.51 -18.77
CA VAL A 191 -27.14 1.86 -17.49
C VAL A 191 -26.57 0.63 -16.80
N PHE A 192 -25.27 0.65 -16.49
CA PHE A 192 -24.56 -0.41 -15.77
C PHE A 192 -24.32 -0.10 -14.29
N ALA A 193 -24.19 1.17 -13.95
CA ALA A 193 -24.00 1.63 -12.58
C ALA A 193 -24.70 2.96 -12.33
N THR A 194 -25.09 3.17 -11.08
CA THR A 194 -25.83 4.35 -10.60
C THR A 194 -25.14 4.94 -9.38
N SER A 195 -25.59 6.11 -8.93
CA SER A 195 -25.21 6.62 -7.60
C SER A 195 -25.82 5.70 -6.53
N ILE A 196 -25.19 5.62 -5.36
CA ILE A 196 -25.73 4.85 -4.24
C ILE A 196 -27.02 5.49 -3.72
N GLU A 197 -27.06 6.82 -3.67
CA GLU A 197 -28.17 7.60 -3.11
C GLU A 197 -29.32 7.81 -4.09
N ASP A 198 -29.03 7.98 -5.39
CA ASP A 198 -30.04 8.07 -6.45
C ASP A 198 -29.83 6.96 -7.49
N LYS A 199 -30.71 5.95 -7.44
CA LYS A 199 -30.72 4.79 -8.35
C LYS A 199 -31.14 5.14 -9.78
N GLU A 200 -31.60 6.36 -10.03
CA GLU A 200 -31.93 6.85 -11.37
C GLU A 200 -30.82 7.71 -11.97
N LEU A 201 -29.81 8.10 -11.19
CA LEU A 201 -28.67 8.87 -11.70
C LEU A 201 -27.65 7.92 -12.35
N PRO A 202 -27.48 7.94 -13.68
CA PRO A 202 -26.54 7.06 -14.37
C PRO A 202 -25.10 7.50 -14.11
N ILE A 203 -24.26 6.56 -13.68
CA ILE A 203 -22.83 6.79 -13.41
C ILE A 203 -21.95 6.07 -14.42
N ILE A 204 -22.27 4.82 -14.77
CA ILE A 204 -21.60 4.10 -15.85
C ILE A 204 -22.67 3.58 -16.79
N PHE A 205 -22.62 3.96 -18.06
CA PHE A 205 -23.63 3.58 -19.04
C PHE A 205 -23.06 3.52 -20.46
N GLU A 206 -23.81 2.88 -21.36
CA GLU A 206 -23.49 2.70 -22.77
C GLU A 206 -24.53 3.41 -23.65
N ASN A 207 -24.07 4.17 -24.63
CA ASN A 207 -24.85 4.81 -25.68
C ASN A 207 -24.50 4.16 -27.03
N THR A 208 -25.45 3.47 -27.64
CA THR A 208 -25.26 2.78 -28.94
C THR A 208 -25.40 3.77 -30.09
N ILE A 209 -24.44 3.77 -31.01
CA ILE A 209 -24.44 4.61 -32.22
C ILE A 209 -24.00 3.76 -33.41
N GLY A 210 -24.85 3.67 -34.44
CA GLY A 210 -24.59 2.79 -35.58
C GLY A 210 -24.39 1.34 -35.12
N ASN A 211 -23.23 0.76 -35.46
CA ASN A 211 -22.89 -0.61 -35.08
C ASN A 211 -22.02 -0.70 -33.81
N GLY A 212 -21.60 0.42 -33.24
CA GLY A 212 -20.74 0.48 -32.05
C GLY A 212 -21.39 1.21 -30.88
N SER A 213 -20.55 1.64 -29.94
CA SER A 213 -21.03 2.21 -28.69
C SER A 213 -20.03 3.15 -28.02
N VAL A 214 -20.56 4.04 -27.20
CA VAL A 214 -19.80 4.90 -26.30
C VAL A 214 -20.09 4.48 -24.86
N ILE A 215 -19.07 4.16 -24.07
CA ILE A 215 -19.20 3.92 -22.62
C ILE A 215 -18.79 5.19 -21.89
N HIS A 216 -19.69 5.71 -21.06
CA HIS A 216 -19.49 6.94 -20.32
C HIS A 216 -19.41 6.69 -18.82
N PHE A 217 -18.37 7.23 -18.19
CA PHE A 217 -18.22 7.30 -16.74
C PHE A 217 -18.58 8.71 -16.28
N ASN A 218 -19.84 8.93 -15.94
CA ASN A 218 -20.37 10.17 -15.40
C ASN A 218 -20.03 10.32 -13.90
N THR A 219 -18.73 10.39 -13.59
CA THR A 219 -18.23 10.44 -12.21
C THR A 219 -16.99 11.33 -12.07
N SER A 220 -16.96 12.10 -10.98
CA SER A 220 -15.78 12.85 -10.53
C SER A 220 -14.82 12.04 -9.67
N ILE A 221 -15.21 10.83 -9.25
CA ILE A 221 -14.34 9.94 -8.48
C ILE A 221 -13.12 9.57 -9.32
N SER A 222 -11.94 9.95 -8.85
CA SER A 222 -10.67 9.54 -9.44
C SER A 222 -10.42 8.06 -9.22
N PHE A 223 -10.06 7.35 -10.30
CA PHE A 223 -9.65 5.97 -10.28
C PHE A 223 -8.14 5.81 -10.10
N GLU A 224 -7.77 4.86 -9.26
CA GLU A 224 -6.39 4.58 -8.86
C GLU A 224 -5.94 3.19 -9.33
N LYS A 225 -4.81 2.73 -8.80
CA LYS A 225 -4.19 1.45 -9.13
C LYS A 225 -5.13 0.25 -8.89
N THR A 226 -5.99 0.32 -7.88
CA THR A 226 -6.98 -0.72 -7.55
C THR A 226 -8.21 -0.70 -8.46
N ASP A 227 -8.41 0.36 -9.26
CA ASP A 227 -9.52 0.50 -10.21
C ASP A 227 -9.17 0.06 -11.64
N ARG A 228 -7.92 -0.35 -11.89
CA ARG A 228 -7.45 -0.85 -13.18
C ARG A 228 -8.40 -1.87 -13.82
N GLY A 229 -8.97 -2.77 -13.02
CA GLY A 229 -9.92 -3.76 -13.48
C GLY A 229 -11.26 -3.18 -13.92
N LEU A 230 -11.77 -2.13 -13.28
CA LEU A 230 -13.00 -1.47 -13.70
C LEU A 230 -12.82 -0.75 -15.05
N LEU A 231 -11.71 -0.03 -15.22
CA LEU A 231 -11.34 0.57 -16.50
C LEU A 231 -11.18 -0.52 -17.58
N PHE A 232 -10.48 -1.61 -17.26
CA PHE A 232 -10.31 -2.72 -18.18
C PHE A 232 -11.61 -3.43 -18.52
N ALA A 233 -12.59 -3.49 -17.60
CA ALA A 233 -13.89 -4.08 -17.87
C ALA A 233 -14.66 -3.31 -18.95
N ALA A 234 -14.61 -1.97 -18.93
CA ALA A 234 -15.17 -1.14 -19.98
C ALA A 234 -14.46 -1.38 -21.33
N ILE A 235 -13.13 -1.56 -21.32
CA ILE A 235 -12.37 -1.90 -22.53
C ILE A 235 -12.78 -3.28 -23.07
N LEU A 236 -12.89 -4.29 -22.21
CA LEU A 236 -13.25 -5.64 -22.61
C LEU A 236 -14.60 -5.71 -23.33
N ARG A 237 -15.54 -4.80 -23.01
CA ARG A 237 -16.81 -4.68 -23.72
C ARG A 237 -16.64 -4.46 -25.23
N GLY A 238 -15.57 -3.78 -25.64
CA GLY A 238 -15.20 -3.58 -27.05
C GLY A 238 -14.18 -4.58 -27.61
N LEU A 239 -13.71 -5.53 -26.79
CA LEU A 239 -12.76 -6.60 -27.17
C LEU A 239 -13.40 -7.98 -27.12
N GLU A 240 -14.68 -8.07 -27.50
CA GLU A 240 -15.41 -9.33 -27.61
C GLU A 240 -14.64 -10.34 -28.48
N GLY A 241 -14.51 -11.57 -27.97
CA GLY A 241 -13.78 -12.62 -28.66
C GLY A 241 -12.27 -12.37 -28.81
N ILE A 242 -11.67 -11.46 -28.04
CA ILE A 242 -10.21 -11.34 -27.94
C ILE A 242 -9.74 -12.10 -26.70
N PRO A 243 -9.00 -13.22 -26.85
CA PRO A 243 -8.46 -13.92 -25.69
C PRO A 243 -7.20 -13.23 -25.18
N TYR A 244 -6.96 -13.26 -23.88
CA TYR A 244 -5.71 -12.79 -23.27
C TYR A 244 -5.21 -13.75 -22.19
N PRO A 245 -3.89 -13.93 -22.07
CA PRO A 245 -3.30 -14.86 -21.10
C PRO A 245 -3.43 -14.32 -19.67
N ILE A 246 -3.70 -15.22 -18.72
CA ILE A 246 -3.71 -14.93 -17.29
C ILE A 246 -2.82 -15.92 -16.53
N ALA A 247 -2.38 -15.54 -15.34
CA ALA A 247 -1.62 -16.43 -14.45
C ALA A 247 -2.52 -17.51 -13.82
N ASN A 248 -3.77 -17.17 -13.49
CA ASN A 248 -4.73 -18.01 -12.77
C ASN A 248 -4.09 -18.66 -11.52
N VAL A 249 -3.65 -17.83 -10.57
CA VAL A 249 -3.01 -18.23 -9.32
C VAL A 249 -3.66 -17.51 -8.14
N ASN A 250 -4.03 -18.28 -7.12
CA ASN A 250 -4.58 -17.77 -5.87
C ASN A 250 -3.63 -18.23 -4.76
N ALA A 251 -2.98 -17.28 -4.08
CA ALA A 251 -2.00 -17.55 -3.03
C ALA A 251 -2.53 -17.02 -1.69
N ILE A 252 -2.68 -17.92 -0.73
CA ILE A 252 -3.07 -17.56 0.64
C ILE A 252 -1.84 -17.63 1.53
N PHE A 253 -1.43 -16.47 2.00
CA PHE A 253 -0.34 -16.24 2.94
C PHE A 253 -0.90 -16.41 4.33
N ILE A 254 -0.22 -17.21 5.15
CA ILE A 254 -0.39 -17.16 6.59
C ILE A 254 0.82 -16.42 7.14
N ASP A 255 0.59 -15.17 7.50
CA ASP A 255 1.62 -14.27 7.97
C ASP A 255 1.79 -14.43 9.49
N ASP A 256 3.00 -14.12 10.00
CA ASP A 256 3.41 -14.40 11.39
C ASP A 256 3.17 -15.82 11.90
N PHE A 257 3.23 -16.79 11.00
CA PHE A 257 2.97 -18.18 11.32
C PHE A 257 3.90 -19.14 10.59
N PRO A 258 4.48 -20.13 11.28
CA PRO A 258 4.52 -20.25 12.74
C PRO A 258 5.36 -19.14 13.39
N GLY A 259 4.94 -18.68 14.57
CA GLY A 259 5.66 -17.69 15.37
C GLY A 259 5.68 -18.06 16.86
N PRO A 260 6.35 -17.27 17.71
CA PRO A 260 6.22 -17.36 19.16
C PRO A 260 4.74 -17.39 19.61
N LEU A 261 4.43 -18.23 20.59
CA LEU A 261 3.09 -18.36 21.16
C LEU A 261 3.13 -18.08 22.65
N TYR A 262 2.04 -17.52 23.18
CA TYR A 262 1.95 -17.08 24.56
C TYR A 262 0.76 -17.71 25.28
N ASP A 263 0.94 -18.07 26.55
CA ASP A 263 -0.12 -18.63 27.40
C ASP A 263 -1.02 -17.53 27.99
N ILE A 264 -1.43 -16.58 27.14
CA ILE A 264 -2.24 -15.42 27.51
C ILE A 264 -3.70 -15.66 27.11
N PRO A 265 -4.66 -15.60 28.04
CA PRO A 265 -6.09 -15.59 27.71
C PRO A 265 -6.51 -14.20 27.19
N SER A 266 -6.93 -14.12 25.92
CA SER A 266 -7.33 -12.88 25.26
C SER A 266 -8.74 -12.97 24.67
N GLU A 267 -9.50 -11.88 24.75
CA GLU A 267 -10.79 -11.79 24.07
C GLU A 267 -10.60 -11.74 22.55
N PRO A 268 -11.52 -12.31 21.75
CA PRO A 268 -12.79 -12.91 22.16
C PRO A 268 -12.69 -14.39 22.54
N ILE A 269 -11.56 -15.05 22.24
CA ILE A 269 -11.38 -16.50 22.44
C ILE A 269 -11.49 -16.90 23.91
N LYS A 270 -11.03 -16.04 24.82
CA LYS A 270 -11.18 -16.24 26.27
C LYS A 270 -12.64 -16.44 26.65
N SER A 271 -13.55 -15.56 26.22
CA SER A 271 -14.99 -15.71 26.50
C SER A 271 -15.65 -16.81 25.67
N GLU A 272 -15.23 -16.98 24.42
CA GLU A 272 -15.81 -17.95 23.48
C GLU A 272 -15.51 -19.41 23.87
N MET A 273 -14.26 -19.68 24.27
CA MET A 273 -13.73 -21.04 24.42
C MET A 273 -13.04 -21.31 25.76
N GLY A 274 -12.73 -20.27 26.55
CA GLY A 274 -12.06 -20.43 27.85
C GLY A 274 -10.60 -20.92 27.74
N ILE A 275 -9.95 -20.72 26.59
CA ILE A 275 -8.57 -21.14 26.32
C ILE A 275 -7.66 -19.93 26.08
N ASN A 276 -6.34 -20.16 26.13
CA ASN A 276 -5.33 -19.13 25.86
C ASN A 276 -4.94 -19.07 24.37
N GLN A 277 -4.18 -18.05 23.97
CA GLN A 277 -3.72 -17.86 22.58
C GLN A 277 -2.94 -19.07 22.05
N ALA A 278 -1.99 -19.62 22.81
CA ALA A 278 -1.23 -20.79 22.38
C ALA A 278 -2.13 -21.99 22.07
N GLN A 279 -3.07 -22.32 22.98
CA GLN A 279 -4.05 -23.38 22.80
C GLN A 279 -4.96 -23.13 21.61
N PHE A 280 -5.44 -21.89 21.43
CA PHE A 280 -6.24 -21.51 20.28
C PHE A 280 -5.51 -21.79 18.97
N VAL A 281 -4.27 -21.28 18.82
CA VAL A 281 -3.50 -21.46 17.59
C VAL A 281 -3.20 -22.95 17.33
N THR A 282 -2.82 -23.71 18.36
CA THR A 282 -2.39 -25.11 18.19
C THR A 282 -3.53 -26.11 18.06
N ASP A 283 -4.61 -25.93 18.83
CA ASP A 283 -5.66 -26.95 19.00
C ASP A 283 -7.00 -26.57 18.36
N VAL A 284 -7.19 -25.32 17.91
CA VAL A 284 -8.43 -24.86 17.25
C VAL A 284 -8.14 -24.28 15.86
N TRP A 285 -7.46 -23.14 15.80
CA TRP A 285 -7.25 -22.39 14.57
C TRP A 285 -6.49 -23.21 13.53
N TRP A 286 -5.34 -23.82 13.88
CA TRP A 286 -4.56 -24.59 12.91
C TRP A 286 -5.33 -25.81 12.36
N PRO A 287 -5.98 -26.67 13.18
CA PRO A 287 -6.89 -27.69 12.69
C PRO A 287 -7.99 -27.16 11.75
N ASP A 288 -8.64 -26.04 12.09
CA ASP A 288 -9.67 -25.44 11.25
C ASP A 288 -9.12 -24.96 9.90
N MET A 289 -7.91 -24.40 9.89
CA MET A 289 -7.22 -24.01 8.66
C MET A 289 -6.86 -25.23 7.81
N LEU A 290 -6.48 -26.37 8.40
CA LEU A 290 -6.29 -27.63 7.67
C LEU A 290 -7.59 -28.11 7.01
N ASP A 291 -8.72 -27.97 7.72
CA ASP A 291 -10.03 -28.32 7.17
C ASP A 291 -10.44 -27.40 6.02
N VAL A 292 -10.18 -26.10 6.13
CA VAL A 292 -10.37 -25.14 5.02
C VAL A 292 -9.49 -25.51 3.83
N ALA A 293 -8.20 -25.82 4.05
CA ALA A 293 -7.31 -26.26 2.97
C ALA A 293 -7.83 -27.50 2.26
N LYS A 294 -8.34 -28.48 3.00
CA LYS A 294 -8.90 -29.70 2.43
C LYS A 294 -10.19 -29.43 1.64
N GLU A 295 -11.09 -28.60 2.18
CA GLU A 295 -12.39 -28.29 1.57
C GLU A 295 -12.23 -27.53 0.25
N PHE A 296 -11.38 -26.50 0.23
CA PHE A 296 -11.23 -25.60 -0.92
C PHE A 296 -10.03 -25.93 -1.81
N GLY A 297 -9.21 -26.90 -1.40
CA GLY A 297 -7.97 -27.26 -2.07
C GLY A 297 -6.88 -26.19 -1.92
N VAL A 298 -6.87 -25.45 -0.80
CA VAL A 298 -5.88 -24.39 -0.54
C VAL A 298 -4.54 -24.99 -0.16
N LYS A 299 -3.46 -24.44 -0.72
CA LYS A 299 -2.09 -24.72 -0.33
C LYS A 299 -1.47 -23.46 0.25
N TYR A 300 -1.33 -23.41 1.58
CA TYR A 300 -0.82 -22.22 2.25
C TYR A 300 0.68 -22.01 2.05
N SER A 301 1.09 -20.76 2.19
CA SER A 301 2.47 -20.38 2.46
C SER A 301 2.53 -19.69 3.81
N ALA A 302 3.21 -20.33 4.76
CA ALA A 302 3.30 -19.88 6.14
C ALA A 302 4.64 -19.16 6.36
N TYR A 303 4.59 -17.89 6.74
CA TYR A 303 5.75 -17.02 6.89
C TYR A 303 6.21 -17.01 8.34
N THR A 304 7.26 -17.79 8.59
CA THR A 304 7.79 -18.01 9.94
C THR A 304 8.49 -16.76 10.45
N ILE A 305 8.14 -16.35 11.67
CA ILE A 305 8.83 -15.30 12.43
C ILE A 305 9.44 -15.92 13.68
N PHE A 306 10.70 -15.61 13.99
CA PHE A 306 11.36 -16.26 15.13
C PHE A 306 11.19 -15.52 16.45
N ASN A 307 11.05 -14.20 16.40
CA ASN A 307 10.96 -13.33 17.57
C ASN A 307 10.12 -12.09 17.25
N PHE A 308 9.48 -11.52 18.26
CA PHE A 308 8.80 -10.22 18.17
C PHE A 308 9.59 -9.09 18.85
N ASN A 309 10.73 -9.39 19.45
CA ASN A 309 11.65 -8.37 19.97
C ASN A 309 12.29 -7.50 18.86
N GLU A 310 12.81 -6.34 19.26
CA GLU A 310 13.42 -5.36 18.36
C GLU A 310 14.96 -5.47 18.31
N ILE A 311 15.51 -6.68 18.50
CA ILE A 311 16.96 -6.89 18.54
C ILE A 311 17.59 -6.69 17.16
N LYS A 312 18.28 -5.56 17.01
CA LYS A 312 19.01 -5.16 15.80
C LYS A 312 20.53 -5.39 15.88
N THR A 313 21.04 -5.90 17.01
CA THR A 313 22.47 -6.17 17.20
C THR A 313 22.70 -7.54 17.83
N ALA A 314 23.83 -8.17 17.50
CA ALA A 314 24.18 -9.48 18.05
C ALA A 314 24.36 -9.42 19.58
N PRO A 315 24.05 -10.51 20.32
CA PRO A 315 23.68 -11.84 19.82
C PRO A 315 22.21 -11.96 19.40
N PHE A 316 21.98 -12.59 18.24
CA PHE A 316 20.65 -12.94 17.73
C PHE A 316 20.17 -14.27 18.34
N LEU A 317 19.29 -14.19 19.34
CA LEU A 317 18.79 -15.31 20.14
C LEU A 317 17.36 -15.71 19.75
N PHE A 318 16.90 -16.89 20.18
CA PHE A 318 15.61 -17.47 19.80
C PHE A 318 14.74 -17.74 21.03
N ASN A 319 14.82 -16.86 22.03
CA ASN A 319 14.20 -17.09 23.32
C ASN A 319 12.68 -17.22 23.19
N GLU A 320 12.05 -16.32 22.43
CA GLU A 320 10.59 -16.29 22.24
C GLU A 320 10.08 -17.53 21.49
N TRP A 321 10.81 -17.94 20.45
CA TRP A 321 10.53 -19.17 19.70
C TRP A 321 10.46 -20.42 20.59
N ASP A 322 11.27 -20.49 21.64
CA ASP A 322 11.39 -21.64 22.53
C ASP A 322 10.59 -21.49 23.85
N LEU A 323 9.84 -20.38 24.04
CA LEU A 323 9.06 -20.08 25.25
C LEU A 323 7.97 -21.12 25.50
N ASN A 324 7.01 -21.24 24.57
CA ASN A 324 5.90 -22.16 24.71
C ASN A 324 6.26 -23.54 24.14
N LYS A 325 5.90 -24.59 24.88
CA LYS A 325 6.19 -25.98 24.53
C LYS A 325 4.92 -26.79 24.49
N THR A 326 4.78 -27.60 23.45
CA THR A 326 3.70 -28.57 23.32
C THR A 326 4.24 -29.98 23.51
N THR A 327 3.41 -30.85 24.07
CA THR A 327 3.71 -32.29 24.17
C THR A 327 2.72 -33.05 23.31
N LYS A 328 3.19 -33.55 22.18
CA LYS A 328 2.45 -34.42 21.26
C LYS A 328 3.26 -35.71 21.06
N ASP A 329 2.60 -36.86 21.04
CA ASP A 329 3.23 -38.19 20.89
C ASP A 329 4.39 -38.49 21.87
N ASN A 330 4.23 -38.12 23.14
CA ASN A 330 5.25 -38.23 24.21
C ASN A 330 6.57 -37.49 23.90
N LYS A 331 6.55 -36.50 23.01
CA LYS A 331 7.68 -35.62 22.72
C LYS A 331 7.32 -34.18 23.06
N THR A 332 8.09 -33.58 23.97
CA THR A 332 8.00 -32.15 24.28
C THR A 332 8.97 -31.38 23.38
N GLN A 333 8.45 -30.40 22.64
CA GLN A 333 9.24 -29.50 21.79
C GLN A 333 8.62 -28.10 21.78
N SER A 334 9.33 -27.09 21.25
CA SER A 334 8.76 -25.77 21.00
C SER A 334 7.48 -25.90 20.16
N SER A 335 6.41 -25.20 20.57
CA SER A 335 5.14 -25.21 19.85
C SER A 335 5.28 -24.61 18.45
N ALA A 336 6.04 -23.53 18.31
CA ALA A 336 6.39 -22.95 17.01
C ALA A 336 7.12 -23.99 16.13
N GLN A 337 8.10 -24.71 16.69
CA GLN A 337 8.79 -25.77 15.96
C GLN A 337 7.88 -26.94 15.58
N TRP A 338 6.92 -27.31 16.43
CA TRP A 338 5.92 -28.33 16.10
C TRP A 338 5.02 -27.87 14.94
N LEU A 339 4.51 -26.64 14.99
CA LEU A 339 3.69 -26.05 13.93
C LEU A 339 4.45 -25.94 12.60
N SER A 340 5.74 -25.57 12.61
CA SER A 340 6.56 -25.57 11.39
C SER A 340 6.65 -26.95 10.74
N LYS A 341 6.77 -28.01 11.55
CA LYS A 341 6.71 -29.38 11.03
C LYS A 341 5.32 -29.71 10.49
N GLN A 342 4.24 -29.28 11.15
CA GLN A 342 2.88 -29.49 10.64
C GLN A 342 2.66 -28.83 9.27
N VAL A 343 3.14 -27.60 9.07
CA VAL A 343 3.09 -26.94 7.75
C VAL A 343 3.78 -27.79 6.69
N ILE A 344 5.01 -28.24 6.96
CA ILE A 344 5.81 -29.05 6.02
C ILE A 344 5.14 -30.42 5.76
N ASP A 345 4.70 -31.11 6.81
CA ASP A 345 4.14 -32.46 6.73
C ASP A 345 2.79 -32.49 5.98
N ASN A 346 2.03 -31.37 5.99
CA ASN A 346 0.82 -31.19 5.19
C ASN A 346 1.10 -30.73 3.73
N GLY A 347 2.37 -30.62 3.33
CA GLY A 347 2.77 -30.27 1.97
C GLY A 347 2.61 -28.79 1.62
N PHE A 348 2.46 -27.92 2.62
CA PHE A 348 2.44 -26.47 2.45
C PHE A 348 3.85 -25.88 2.38
N GLU A 349 3.95 -24.60 2.03
CA GLU A 349 5.23 -23.89 2.01
C GLU A 349 5.52 -23.29 3.39
N LEU A 350 6.73 -23.52 3.88
CA LEU A 350 7.31 -22.78 5.01
C LEU A 350 8.26 -21.74 4.43
N ALA A 351 7.96 -20.47 4.67
CA ALA A 351 8.68 -19.28 4.23
C ALA A 351 9.15 -18.46 5.46
N ILE A 352 9.71 -17.27 5.25
CA ILE A 352 10.29 -16.47 6.33
C ILE A 352 9.74 -15.04 6.32
N HIS A 353 9.36 -14.55 7.49
CA HIS A 353 8.88 -13.18 7.76
C HIS A 353 9.97 -12.29 8.39
N GLY A 354 11.21 -12.79 8.50
CA GLY A 354 12.32 -12.10 9.14
C GLY A 354 13.01 -12.97 10.19
N TYR A 355 14.07 -12.43 10.78
CA TYR A 355 14.62 -12.99 12.02
C TYR A 355 13.76 -12.56 13.21
N ASN A 356 13.42 -11.28 13.27
CA ASN A 356 12.46 -10.69 14.18
C ASN A 356 11.49 -9.81 13.37
N HIS A 357 10.45 -9.30 14.02
CA HIS A 357 9.40 -8.51 13.38
C HIS A 357 9.80 -7.03 13.14
N GLU A 358 11.10 -6.76 12.96
CA GLU A 358 11.59 -5.41 12.67
C GLU A 358 11.58 -5.16 11.16
N SER A 359 10.97 -4.05 10.73
CA SER A 359 11.00 -3.61 9.34
C SER A 359 12.43 -3.44 8.83
N LEU A 360 12.68 -3.78 7.56
CA LEU A 360 14.02 -3.70 6.97
C LEU A 360 14.27 -2.31 6.37
N LEU A 361 14.25 -1.30 7.23
CA LEU A 361 14.49 0.11 6.89
C LEU A 361 15.89 0.54 7.35
N LYS A 362 16.56 1.35 6.54
CA LYS A 362 17.90 1.90 6.85
C LYS A 362 17.91 2.71 8.13
N GLU A 363 16.86 3.47 8.41
CA GLU A 363 16.73 4.27 9.62
C GLU A 363 16.62 3.42 10.89
N LEU A 364 16.00 2.24 10.82
CA LEU A 364 15.93 1.30 11.94
C LEU A 364 17.25 0.53 12.08
N TRP A 365 17.80 0.06 10.96
CA TRP A 365 19.03 -0.74 10.93
C TRP A 365 20.27 0.12 10.66
N LEU A 366 20.68 0.93 11.66
CA LEU A 366 21.85 1.83 11.59
C LEU A 366 23.15 1.15 11.13
N ARG A 367 23.24 -0.18 11.26
CA ARG A 367 24.29 -1.03 10.67
C ARG A 367 23.64 -2.09 9.78
N PRO A 368 23.47 -1.85 8.47
CA PRO A 368 22.75 -2.76 7.59
C PRO A 368 23.28 -4.19 7.55
N GLU A 369 24.58 -4.42 7.85
CA GLU A 369 25.15 -5.77 7.96
C GLU A 369 24.52 -6.59 9.11
N ALA A 370 23.87 -5.93 10.07
CA ALA A 370 23.13 -6.61 11.13
C ALA A 370 21.88 -7.31 10.60
N ILE A 371 21.24 -6.81 9.54
CA ILE A 371 20.16 -7.51 8.81
C ILE A 371 20.68 -8.86 8.32
N GLU A 372 21.84 -8.86 7.66
CA GLU A 372 22.45 -10.10 7.18
C GLU A 372 22.77 -11.08 8.31
N ASN A 373 23.25 -10.56 9.44
CA ASN A 373 23.60 -11.38 10.60
C ASN A 373 22.35 -12.00 11.26
N GLY A 374 21.25 -11.26 11.32
CA GLY A 374 19.93 -11.77 11.71
C GLY A 374 19.50 -12.93 10.81
N PHE A 375 19.54 -12.74 9.49
CA PHE A 375 19.21 -13.83 8.55
C PHE A 375 20.19 -15.01 8.63
N LYS A 376 21.50 -14.78 8.83
CA LYS A 376 22.48 -15.84 9.09
C LYS A 376 22.14 -16.62 10.37
N ALA A 377 21.62 -15.97 11.41
CA ALA A 377 21.13 -16.63 12.61
C ALA A 377 19.87 -17.46 12.31
N ALA A 378 18.90 -16.88 11.60
CA ALA A 378 17.68 -17.58 11.16
C ALA A 378 18.03 -18.85 10.36
N ARG A 379 19.00 -18.79 9.43
CA ARG A 379 19.50 -19.97 8.70
C ARG A 379 20.04 -21.07 9.62
N LYS A 380 20.78 -20.70 10.67
CA LYS A 380 21.29 -21.66 11.66
C LYS A 380 20.13 -22.33 12.40
N LYS A 381 19.15 -21.55 12.89
CA LYS A 381 17.96 -22.09 13.55
C LYS A 381 17.14 -22.96 12.61
N TRP A 382 16.97 -22.58 11.34
CA TRP A 382 16.30 -23.37 10.29
C TRP A 382 16.96 -24.74 10.11
N THR A 383 18.29 -24.76 10.02
CA THR A 383 19.09 -25.98 9.87
C THR A 383 18.99 -26.88 11.10
N VAL A 384 19.16 -26.32 12.31
CA VAL A 384 19.07 -27.08 13.58
C VAL A 384 17.66 -27.62 13.81
N SER A 385 16.63 -26.86 13.39
CA SER A 385 15.23 -27.27 13.55
C SER A 385 14.80 -28.35 12.55
N GLY A 386 15.63 -28.61 11.52
CA GLY A 386 15.41 -29.66 10.53
C GLY A 386 14.36 -29.32 9.47
N PHE A 387 14.17 -28.05 9.14
CA PHE A 387 13.13 -27.60 8.18
C PHE A 387 13.47 -27.86 6.70
N GLY A 388 14.67 -28.38 6.42
CA GLY A 388 15.07 -28.76 5.06
C GLY A 388 15.62 -27.59 4.25
N LYS A 389 15.15 -27.43 3.00
CA LYS A 389 15.64 -26.39 2.08
C LYS A 389 15.37 -24.99 2.66
N PHE A 390 16.26 -24.05 2.40
CA PHE A 390 16.06 -22.67 2.80
C PHE A 390 14.87 -22.04 2.05
N PRO A 391 14.17 -21.09 2.69
CA PRO A 391 13.04 -20.40 2.08
C PRO A 391 13.50 -19.55 0.89
N ILE A 392 12.61 -19.39 -0.08
CA ILE A 392 12.85 -18.61 -1.30
C ILE A 392 11.87 -17.45 -1.48
N SER A 393 10.95 -17.30 -0.53
CA SER A 393 9.93 -16.25 -0.48
C SER A 393 10.01 -15.54 0.89
N TYR A 394 9.81 -14.23 0.88
CA TYR A 394 9.90 -13.34 2.04
C TYR A 394 8.70 -12.41 2.09
N VAL A 395 8.18 -12.19 3.30
CA VAL A 395 7.27 -11.07 3.58
C VAL A 395 8.00 -10.11 4.49
N ALA A 396 7.94 -8.82 4.18
CA ALA A 396 8.55 -7.79 5.03
C ALA A 396 7.69 -7.55 6.28
N PRO A 397 8.28 -7.55 7.49
CA PRO A 397 7.61 -7.09 8.69
C PRO A 397 6.94 -5.75 8.50
N SER A 398 5.68 -5.67 8.95
CA SER A 398 4.83 -4.48 8.79
C SER A 398 4.69 -3.96 7.35
N ASN A 399 5.05 -4.77 6.35
CA ASN A 399 5.15 -4.43 4.93
C ASN A 399 6.24 -3.40 4.55
N TYR A 400 7.13 -3.04 5.46
CA TYR A 400 8.12 -1.99 5.24
C TYR A 400 9.50 -2.54 4.91
N ILE A 401 10.04 -2.09 3.78
CA ILE A 401 11.39 -2.43 3.31
C ILE A 401 11.88 -1.40 2.28
N ASP A 402 13.06 -0.84 2.54
CA ASP A 402 13.68 0.10 1.62
C ASP A 402 14.73 -0.57 0.71
N SER A 403 15.33 0.22 -0.17
CA SER A 403 16.39 -0.24 -1.07
C SER A 403 17.61 -0.87 -0.36
N VAL A 404 17.94 -0.44 0.86
CA VAL A 404 19.05 -1.00 1.64
C VAL A 404 18.63 -2.34 2.23
N GLY A 405 17.43 -2.42 2.80
CA GLY A 405 16.82 -3.65 3.30
C GLY A 405 16.79 -4.76 2.24
N LEU A 406 16.36 -4.43 1.01
CA LEU A 406 16.30 -5.38 -0.12
C LEU A 406 17.67 -6.00 -0.44
N VAL A 407 18.72 -5.18 -0.53
CA VAL A 407 20.08 -5.64 -0.82
C VAL A 407 20.61 -6.54 0.30
N HIS A 408 20.45 -6.13 1.56
CA HIS A 408 20.95 -6.92 2.70
C HIS A 408 20.12 -8.18 2.97
N LEU A 409 18.82 -8.18 2.66
CA LEU A 409 18.00 -9.39 2.61
C LEU A 409 18.60 -10.40 1.62
N LYS A 410 18.92 -9.94 0.40
CA LYS A 410 19.47 -10.82 -0.64
C LYS A 410 20.86 -11.36 -0.27
N ILE A 411 21.69 -10.58 0.41
CA ILE A 411 23.00 -11.04 0.92
C ILE A 411 22.82 -12.05 2.07
N GLY A 412 21.93 -11.76 3.03
CA GLY A 412 21.66 -12.62 4.19
C GLY A 412 20.96 -13.93 3.83
N MET A 413 20.12 -13.91 2.81
CA MET A 413 19.37 -15.06 2.29
C MET A 413 19.49 -15.17 0.75
N PRO A 414 20.63 -15.64 0.21
CA PRO A 414 20.88 -15.67 -1.23
C PRO A 414 19.86 -16.47 -2.07
N GLU A 415 19.19 -17.45 -1.45
CA GLU A 415 18.14 -18.28 -2.06
C GLU A 415 16.84 -17.52 -2.33
N MET A 416 16.69 -16.31 -1.76
CA MET A 416 15.49 -15.49 -1.92
C MET A 416 15.22 -15.15 -3.39
N LYS A 417 13.99 -15.35 -3.83
CA LYS A 417 13.54 -15.09 -5.20
C LYS A 417 12.30 -14.21 -5.25
N TYR A 418 11.43 -14.33 -4.25
CA TYR A 418 10.15 -13.66 -4.22
C TYR A 418 10.08 -12.82 -2.96
N MET A 419 9.58 -11.60 -3.10
CA MET A 419 9.33 -10.72 -1.96
C MET A 419 7.91 -10.19 -1.97
N SER A 420 7.36 -9.96 -0.80
CA SER A 420 5.99 -9.54 -0.61
C SER A 420 5.91 -8.41 0.42
N THR A 421 5.37 -7.29 -0.04
CA THR A 421 4.98 -6.10 0.74
C THR A 421 3.54 -5.75 0.33
N THR A 422 3.21 -4.52 -0.07
CA THR A 422 1.85 -4.10 -0.47
C THR A 422 1.76 -3.68 -1.94
N TYR A 423 0.58 -3.92 -2.52
CA TYR A 423 0.25 -3.50 -3.89
C TYR A 423 0.04 -1.98 -3.98
N GLU A 424 -0.45 -1.37 -2.91
CA GLU A 424 -0.64 0.08 -2.71
C GLU A 424 0.40 0.62 -1.70
N GLY A 425 0.39 1.93 -1.43
CA GLY A 425 1.31 2.60 -0.49
C GLY A 425 2.53 3.24 -1.18
N ASP A 426 3.48 3.76 -0.41
CA ASP A 426 4.67 4.46 -0.95
C ASP A 426 5.76 3.49 -1.44
N PHE A 427 6.30 3.73 -2.63
CA PHE A 427 7.29 2.86 -3.27
C PHE A 427 8.60 2.73 -2.48
N PHE A 428 9.08 3.82 -1.89
CA PHE A 428 10.36 3.89 -1.18
C PHE A 428 10.31 3.19 0.17
N GLU A 429 9.13 3.11 0.77
CA GLU A 429 8.89 2.44 2.05
C GLU A 429 8.51 0.96 1.90
N GLY A 430 8.25 0.49 0.68
CA GLY A 430 7.95 -0.91 0.39
C GLY A 430 6.59 -1.13 -0.27
N GLY A 431 5.75 -0.12 -0.38
CA GLY A 431 4.48 -0.13 -1.12
C GLY A 431 4.62 0.07 -2.63
N ASP A 432 3.50 0.40 -3.28
CA ASP A 432 3.32 0.55 -4.74
C ASP A 432 3.98 -0.58 -5.57
N ARG A 433 3.96 -1.82 -5.08
CA ARG A 433 4.54 -2.94 -5.82
C ARG A 433 3.59 -3.48 -6.86
N ASP A 434 4.14 -3.83 -8.02
CA ASP A 434 3.44 -4.52 -9.10
C ASP A 434 4.03 -5.95 -9.21
N PHE A 435 3.39 -6.85 -9.95
CA PHE A 435 3.91 -8.21 -10.18
C PHE A 435 5.07 -8.19 -11.20
N ASP A 436 6.24 -7.77 -10.75
CA ASP A 436 7.43 -7.47 -11.56
C ASP A 436 8.73 -7.83 -10.84
N ASN A 437 9.88 -7.77 -11.54
CA ASN A 437 11.15 -7.75 -10.82
C ASN A 437 11.28 -6.42 -10.07
N ASP A 438 11.77 -6.47 -8.83
CA ASP A 438 11.95 -5.30 -7.98
C ASP A 438 12.90 -4.27 -8.65
N LYS A 439 12.60 -2.97 -8.51
CA LYS A 439 13.39 -1.92 -9.18
C LYS A 439 14.77 -1.70 -8.55
N TYR A 440 14.92 -1.92 -7.24
CA TYR A 440 16.14 -1.73 -6.47
C TYR A 440 17.01 -2.99 -6.39
N GLU A 441 16.40 -4.18 -6.33
CA GLU A 441 17.09 -5.48 -6.41
C GLU A 441 16.42 -6.40 -7.45
N PRO A 442 16.75 -6.26 -8.75
CA PRO A 442 16.09 -6.98 -9.85
C PRO A 442 16.21 -8.52 -9.84
N GLN A 443 16.97 -9.10 -8.90
CA GLN A 443 16.99 -10.55 -8.67
C GLN A 443 15.80 -11.04 -7.84
N LEU A 444 15.09 -10.13 -7.17
CA LEU A 444 13.84 -10.40 -6.47
C LEU A 444 12.66 -10.07 -7.38
N PHE A 445 11.64 -10.90 -7.30
CA PHE A 445 10.36 -10.69 -7.97
C PHE A 445 9.29 -10.35 -6.94
N ASP A 446 8.65 -9.20 -7.13
CA ASP A 446 7.59 -8.67 -6.31
C ASP A 446 6.31 -9.48 -6.50
N PHE A 447 5.76 -9.95 -5.37
CA PHE A 447 4.48 -10.65 -5.30
C PHE A 447 3.67 -10.05 -4.13
N PRO A 448 3.10 -8.84 -4.31
CA PRO A 448 2.59 -8.04 -3.21
C PRO A 448 1.30 -8.58 -2.58
N ARG A 449 1.03 -8.14 -1.34
CA ARG A 449 -0.27 -8.22 -0.67
C ARG A 449 -1.29 -7.34 -1.38
N VAL A 450 -2.41 -7.93 -1.77
CA VAL A 450 -3.51 -7.23 -2.45
C VAL A 450 -4.71 -7.09 -1.51
N THR A 451 -4.98 -8.10 -0.69
CA THR A 451 -6.07 -8.08 0.31
C THR A 451 -5.61 -8.79 1.58
N SER A 452 -6.27 -8.53 2.70
CA SER A 452 -6.00 -9.20 3.97
C SER A 452 -7.25 -9.41 4.85
N GLY A 453 -7.14 -10.33 5.80
CA GLY A 453 -8.12 -10.65 6.84
C GLY A 453 -9.26 -11.57 6.38
N TYR A 454 -9.98 -12.13 7.35
CA TYR A 454 -11.02 -13.15 7.11
C TYR A 454 -12.36 -12.61 6.59
N VAL A 455 -12.64 -11.32 6.81
CA VAL A 455 -13.92 -10.69 6.46
C VAL A 455 -13.80 -9.91 5.15
N PHE A 456 -14.55 -10.34 4.13
CA PHE A 456 -14.59 -9.72 2.80
C PHE A 456 -15.83 -8.86 2.59
N ARG A 457 -15.75 -7.59 2.97
CA ARG A 457 -16.73 -6.55 2.61
C ARG A 457 -16.59 -6.16 1.13
N GLU A 458 -17.56 -5.43 0.60
CA GLU A 458 -17.66 -5.08 -0.83
C GLU A 458 -16.39 -4.45 -1.40
N LYS A 459 -15.70 -3.56 -0.67
CA LYS A 459 -14.42 -2.96 -1.08
C LYS A 459 -13.32 -4.02 -1.31
N LYS A 460 -13.14 -4.97 -0.38
CA LYS A 460 -12.13 -6.04 -0.54
C LYS A 460 -12.49 -6.99 -1.68
N GLN A 461 -13.78 -7.25 -1.88
CA GLN A 461 -14.24 -8.05 -3.02
C GLN A 461 -13.97 -7.32 -4.34
N TYR A 462 -14.26 -6.02 -4.40
CA TYR A 462 -13.95 -5.17 -5.54
C TYR A 462 -12.45 -5.19 -5.90
N ILE A 463 -11.58 -4.95 -4.92
CA ILE A 463 -10.12 -4.97 -5.13
C ILE A 463 -9.65 -6.33 -5.66
N HIS A 464 -10.14 -7.43 -5.08
CA HIS A 464 -9.85 -8.77 -5.59
C HIS A 464 -10.31 -8.92 -7.05
N GLN A 465 -11.59 -8.67 -7.35
CA GLN A 465 -12.13 -8.91 -8.69
C GLN A 465 -11.53 -7.97 -9.75
N SER A 466 -11.19 -6.74 -9.37
CA SER A 466 -10.53 -5.76 -10.22
C SER A 466 -9.17 -6.28 -10.69
N LEU A 467 -8.28 -6.67 -9.76
CA LEU A 467 -6.97 -7.24 -10.11
C LEU A 467 -7.12 -8.58 -10.86
N TYR A 468 -8.04 -9.43 -10.40
CA TYR A 468 -8.21 -10.77 -10.97
C TYR A 468 -8.62 -10.71 -12.44
N LEU A 469 -9.42 -9.73 -12.86
CA LEU A 469 -9.91 -9.62 -14.23
C LEU A 469 -8.78 -9.56 -15.28
N TYR A 470 -7.70 -8.82 -15.03
CA TYR A 470 -6.62 -8.64 -16.00
C TYR A 470 -5.37 -9.49 -15.72
N THR A 471 -5.30 -10.17 -14.58
CA THR A 471 -4.13 -10.99 -14.20
C THR A 471 -4.46 -12.45 -13.89
N GLY A 472 -5.66 -12.73 -13.40
CA GLY A 472 -6.03 -13.99 -12.75
C GLY A 472 -5.26 -14.24 -11.45
N ILE A 473 -4.77 -13.20 -10.77
CA ILE A 473 -3.97 -13.31 -9.54
C ILE A 473 -4.81 -12.87 -8.34
N TRP A 474 -4.79 -13.68 -7.27
CA TRP A 474 -5.22 -13.28 -5.94
C TRP A 474 -4.09 -13.53 -4.94
N SER A 475 -3.64 -12.48 -4.26
CA SER A 475 -2.64 -12.54 -3.19
C SER A 475 -3.27 -12.05 -1.89
N HIS A 476 -3.47 -12.95 -0.95
CA HIS A 476 -4.28 -12.70 0.24
C HIS A 476 -3.59 -13.12 1.53
N PHE A 477 -3.64 -12.26 2.54
CA PHE A 477 -2.94 -12.43 3.81
C PHE A 477 -3.92 -12.63 4.94
N ILE A 478 -3.67 -13.65 5.76
CA ILE A 478 -4.39 -13.90 7.01
C ILE A 478 -3.39 -14.16 8.12
N HIS A 479 -3.76 -13.82 9.35
CA HIS A 479 -2.94 -14.15 10.52
C HIS A 479 -3.74 -14.96 11.55
N PRO A 480 -3.09 -15.77 12.40
CA PRO A 480 -3.76 -16.43 13.51
C PRO A 480 -4.23 -15.46 14.60
N ASP A 481 -3.61 -14.29 14.72
CA ASP A 481 -3.89 -13.29 15.75
C ASP A 481 -4.94 -12.24 15.34
N ASP A 482 -5.38 -12.22 14.07
CA ASP A 482 -6.41 -11.29 13.57
C ASP A 482 -7.64 -11.25 14.49
N VAL A 483 -8.03 -12.40 15.05
CA VAL A 483 -9.19 -12.52 15.95
C VAL A 483 -9.06 -11.69 17.23
N PHE A 484 -7.85 -11.44 17.71
CA PHE A 484 -7.57 -10.71 18.95
C PHE A 484 -7.49 -9.19 18.77
N GLN A 485 -7.42 -8.69 17.53
CA GLN A 485 -7.25 -7.25 17.26
C GLN A 485 -8.59 -6.49 17.27
N LEU A 486 -9.15 -6.35 18.47
CA LEU A 486 -10.45 -5.74 18.77
C LEU A 486 -10.39 -4.21 18.97
N PRO A 487 -11.41 -3.43 18.56
CA PRO A 487 -11.52 -2.01 18.86
C PRO A 487 -11.92 -1.77 20.33
N ASN A 488 -10.93 -1.69 21.21
CA ASN A 488 -11.13 -1.28 22.60
C ASN A 488 -9.93 -0.46 23.11
N GLU A 489 -10.18 0.32 24.17
CA GLU A 489 -9.21 1.30 24.71
C GLU A 489 -7.89 0.67 25.16
N ASP A 490 -7.89 -0.62 25.53
CA ASP A 490 -6.71 -1.34 25.99
C ASP A 490 -5.90 -1.97 24.85
N ASN A 491 -6.43 -1.97 23.61
CA ASN A 491 -5.82 -2.64 22.48
C ASN A 491 -5.15 -1.65 21.51
N THR A 492 -3.86 -1.41 21.75
CA THR A 492 -3.00 -0.56 20.92
C THR A 492 -2.26 -1.34 19.82
N SER A 493 -2.48 -2.66 19.69
CA SER A 493 -1.75 -3.51 18.74
C SER A 493 -2.05 -3.23 17.26
N VAL A 494 -2.98 -2.33 16.98
CA VAL A 494 -3.32 -1.89 15.63
C VAL A 494 -2.31 -0.91 15.04
N GLY A 495 -1.57 -0.18 15.90
CA GLY A 495 -0.65 0.87 15.45
C GLY A 495 -1.39 1.93 14.63
N ASP A 496 -0.83 2.31 13.49
CA ASP A 496 -1.41 3.29 12.56
C ASP A 496 -2.46 2.69 11.60
N PHE A 497 -2.84 1.41 11.77
CA PHE A 497 -3.73 0.70 10.85
C PHE A 497 -5.19 0.60 11.36
N GLU A 498 -6.09 0.10 10.51
CA GLU A 498 -7.45 -0.29 10.92
C GLU A 498 -7.46 -1.61 11.70
N TYR A 499 -8.39 -1.75 12.66
CA TYR A 499 -8.56 -2.98 13.43
C TYR A 499 -8.92 -4.16 12.52
N ARG A 500 -8.08 -5.20 12.50
CA ARG A 500 -8.33 -6.45 11.77
C ARG A 500 -9.60 -7.17 12.22
N ASN A 501 -10.04 -6.96 13.47
CA ASN A 501 -11.34 -7.41 14.00
C ASN A 501 -12.23 -6.23 14.44
N GLU A 502 -12.48 -5.29 13.53
CA GLU A 502 -13.37 -4.14 13.73
C GLU A 502 -14.75 -4.48 14.34
N GLU A 503 -15.28 -5.67 14.06
CA GLU A 503 -16.59 -6.07 14.55
C GLU A 503 -16.53 -6.81 15.89
N SER A 504 -15.37 -7.13 16.42
CA SER A 504 -15.25 -8.01 17.60
C SER A 504 -15.94 -9.37 17.41
N LEU A 505 -15.72 -9.99 16.25
CA LEU A 505 -16.20 -11.33 15.91
C LEU A 505 -15.42 -12.39 16.68
N GLY A 506 -16.11 -13.43 17.16
CA GLY A 506 -15.48 -14.68 17.58
C GLY A 506 -14.90 -15.47 16.40
N TRP A 507 -14.16 -16.53 16.68
CA TRP A 507 -13.61 -17.40 15.65
C TRP A 507 -14.71 -18.28 15.03
N HIS A 508 -15.47 -18.97 15.88
CA HIS A 508 -16.67 -19.71 15.50
C HIS A 508 -17.93 -18.87 15.73
N SER A 509 -19.01 -19.27 15.09
CA SER A 509 -20.30 -18.59 15.22
C SER A 509 -20.91 -18.84 16.59
N SER A 510 -21.33 -17.76 17.27
CA SER A 510 -21.89 -17.83 18.62
C SER A 510 -23.42 -17.98 18.59
N SER A 511 -24.00 -18.43 19.71
CA SER A 511 -25.45 -18.58 19.85
C SER A 511 -26.15 -17.22 19.71
N GLY A 512 -26.91 -17.01 18.64
CA GLY A 512 -27.61 -15.73 18.37
C GLY A 512 -27.54 -15.20 16.94
N ALA A 513 -27.10 -16.02 15.98
CA ALA A 513 -26.99 -15.71 14.54
C ALA A 513 -25.84 -14.76 14.13
N ARG A 514 -24.87 -14.49 15.02
CA ARG A 514 -23.66 -13.75 14.65
C ARG A 514 -22.61 -14.70 14.09
N LYS A 515 -22.27 -14.55 12.81
CA LYS A 515 -21.22 -15.31 12.12
C LYS A 515 -19.85 -15.06 12.75
N GLY A 516 -19.07 -16.13 12.92
CA GLY A 516 -17.65 -16.05 13.29
C GLY A 516 -16.75 -15.75 12.09
N MET A 517 -15.49 -15.40 12.35
CA MET A 517 -14.48 -15.13 11.31
C MET A 517 -14.29 -16.31 10.35
N LEU A 518 -14.25 -17.54 10.86
CA LEU A 518 -14.07 -18.73 10.04
C LEU A 518 -15.22 -18.93 9.04
N GLU A 519 -16.45 -18.58 9.43
CA GLU A 519 -17.63 -18.69 8.56
C GLU A 519 -17.55 -17.66 7.42
N TYR A 520 -17.24 -16.40 7.72
CA TYR A 520 -17.02 -15.37 6.68
C TYR A 520 -15.95 -15.78 5.68
N TRP A 521 -14.85 -16.36 6.17
CA TRP A 521 -13.77 -16.80 5.31
C TRP A 521 -14.18 -17.93 4.37
N ARG A 522 -14.89 -18.94 4.90
CA ARG A 522 -15.44 -20.06 4.11
C ARG A 522 -16.46 -19.58 3.08
N GLU A 523 -17.33 -18.64 3.44
CA GLU A 523 -18.31 -18.06 2.51
C GLU A 523 -17.63 -17.38 1.32
N TYR A 524 -16.58 -16.60 1.58
CA TYR A 524 -15.88 -15.94 0.50
C TYR A 524 -15.07 -16.91 -0.37
N LEU A 525 -14.42 -17.91 0.22
CA LEU A 525 -13.76 -18.97 -0.57
C LEU A 525 -14.75 -19.74 -1.44
N ASN A 526 -15.95 -20.03 -0.94
CA ASN A 526 -17.05 -20.61 -1.73
C ASN A 526 -17.43 -19.68 -2.89
N GLN A 527 -17.64 -18.39 -2.62
CA GLN A 527 -17.94 -17.41 -3.66
C GLN A 527 -16.84 -17.33 -4.72
N VAL A 528 -15.56 -17.39 -4.34
CA VAL A 528 -14.44 -17.42 -5.30
C VAL A 528 -14.50 -18.67 -6.18
N LYS A 529 -14.83 -19.85 -5.63
CA LYS A 529 -15.01 -21.08 -6.42
C LYS A 529 -16.25 -21.04 -7.32
N GLU A 530 -17.30 -20.33 -6.92
CA GLU A 530 -18.49 -20.14 -7.76
C GLU A 530 -18.22 -19.18 -8.92
N VAL A 531 -17.60 -18.04 -8.63
CA VAL A 531 -17.29 -17.00 -9.63
C VAL A 531 -16.16 -17.45 -10.55
N HIS A 532 -15.15 -18.15 -10.02
CA HIS A 532 -13.98 -18.65 -10.75
C HIS A 532 -13.77 -20.16 -10.52
N PRO A 533 -14.55 -21.05 -11.17
CA PRO A 533 -14.48 -22.48 -10.89
C PRO A 533 -13.13 -23.13 -11.25
N SER A 534 -12.36 -22.49 -12.14
CA SER A 534 -11.01 -22.89 -12.51
C SER A 534 -9.91 -22.33 -11.59
N ALA A 535 -10.26 -21.64 -10.50
CA ALA A 535 -9.31 -21.02 -9.57
C ALA A 535 -8.39 -22.05 -8.91
N ARG A 536 -7.09 -21.84 -9.07
CA ARG A 536 -6.02 -22.68 -8.50
C ARG A 536 -5.44 -22.04 -7.26
N PHE A 537 -5.56 -22.70 -6.13
CA PHE A 537 -4.90 -22.31 -4.89
C PHE A 537 -3.53 -22.98 -4.79
N LEU A 538 -2.48 -22.17 -4.76
CA LEU A 538 -1.08 -22.60 -4.85
C LEU A 538 -0.27 -21.95 -3.74
N THR A 539 0.84 -22.62 -3.37
CA THR A 539 1.83 -21.97 -2.50
C THR A 539 2.46 -20.80 -3.25
N VAL A 540 2.89 -19.76 -2.55
CA VAL A 540 3.57 -18.57 -3.08
C VAL A 540 4.78 -18.95 -3.94
N ARG A 541 5.60 -19.92 -3.54
CA ARG A 541 6.69 -20.47 -4.38
C ARG A 541 6.22 -20.81 -5.80
N ASP A 542 5.08 -21.47 -5.92
CA ASP A 542 4.57 -21.94 -7.21
C ASP A 542 3.80 -20.81 -7.91
N ALA A 543 3.00 -20.04 -7.17
CA ALA A 543 2.22 -18.92 -7.67
C ALA A 543 3.11 -17.79 -8.23
N ALA A 544 4.14 -17.39 -7.49
CA ALA A 544 5.08 -16.34 -7.89
C ALA A 544 5.98 -16.81 -9.05
N ALA A 545 6.35 -18.09 -9.10
CA ALA A 545 7.06 -18.66 -10.25
C ALA A 545 6.21 -18.59 -11.53
N ILE A 546 4.96 -19.05 -11.49
CA ILE A 546 4.02 -18.99 -12.61
C ILE A 546 3.77 -17.54 -13.03
N THR A 547 3.59 -16.65 -12.05
CA THR A 547 3.35 -15.23 -12.30
C THR A 547 4.54 -14.58 -12.97
N LYS A 548 5.76 -14.84 -12.50
CA LYS A 548 6.98 -14.34 -13.15
C LYS A 548 7.12 -14.86 -14.58
N ASP A 549 6.84 -16.14 -14.81
CA ASP A 549 6.90 -16.71 -16.16
C ASP A 549 5.84 -16.14 -17.10
N TRP A 550 4.60 -15.97 -16.64
CA TRP A 550 3.52 -15.28 -17.36
C TRP A 550 3.87 -13.82 -17.64
N ARG A 551 4.42 -13.12 -16.64
CA ARG A 551 4.80 -11.72 -16.73
C ARG A 551 5.85 -11.47 -17.80
N GLU A 552 6.90 -12.30 -17.82
CA GLU A 552 8.01 -12.22 -18.76
C GLU A 552 7.66 -12.75 -20.16
N ALA A 553 6.60 -13.53 -20.28
CA ALA A 553 6.17 -14.06 -21.57
C ALA A 553 5.73 -12.94 -22.52
N GLN A 554 6.08 -13.13 -23.79
CA GLN A 554 5.68 -12.25 -24.88
C GLN A 554 4.65 -13.00 -25.72
N TYR A 555 3.65 -12.29 -26.23
CA TYR A 555 2.61 -12.86 -27.06
C TYR A 555 2.48 -12.06 -28.35
N SER A 556 2.20 -12.76 -29.44
CA SER A 556 1.75 -12.18 -30.70
C SER A 556 0.24 -12.38 -30.82
N PHE A 557 -0.43 -11.35 -31.30
CA PHE A 557 -1.85 -11.36 -31.62
C PHE A 557 -1.97 -11.19 -33.12
N GLU A 558 -2.71 -12.07 -33.77
CA GLU A 558 -2.99 -11.98 -35.19
C GLU A 558 -4.49 -12.09 -35.41
N ALA A 559 -5.05 -11.10 -36.09
CA ALA A 559 -6.42 -11.10 -36.59
C ALA A 559 -6.39 -11.11 -38.13
N THR A 560 -5.96 -12.23 -38.72
CA THR A 560 -5.83 -12.36 -40.18
C THR A 560 -7.01 -13.12 -40.78
N GLY A 561 -7.68 -12.53 -41.78
CA GLY A 561 -8.75 -13.20 -42.52
C GLY A 561 -9.90 -13.69 -41.65
N GLU A 562 -10.08 -15.02 -41.56
CA GLU A 562 -11.14 -15.72 -40.83
C GLU A 562 -10.74 -16.20 -39.42
N PHE A 563 -9.58 -15.80 -38.86
CA PHE A 563 -9.12 -16.32 -37.56
C PHE A 563 -8.58 -15.24 -36.62
N VAL A 564 -8.73 -15.52 -35.33
CA VAL A 564 -8.12 -14.79 -34.21
C VAL A 564 -7.16 -15.75 -33.53
N SER A 565 -5.91 -15.32 -33.35
CA SER A 565 -4.93 -16.11 -32.61
C SER A 565 -4.15 -15.27 -31.61
N ALA A 566 -3.94 -15.85 -30.43
CA ALA A 566 -3.01 -15.35 -29.43
C ALA A 566 -1.99 -16.45 -29.13
N LYS A 567 -0.70 -16.15 -29.31
CA LYS A 567 0.37 -17.14 -29.22
C LYS A 567 1.59 -16.59 -28.53
N MET A 568 2.17 -17.37 -27.62
CA MET A 568 3.43 -17.01 -26.99
C MET A 568 4.60 -17.05 -28.01
N VAL A 569 5.46 -16.03 -27.98
CA VAL A 569 6.64 -15.89 -28.83
C VAL A 569 7.93 -15.81 -28.03
N GLY A 570 9.05 -16.22 -28.63
CA GLY A 570 10.41 -16.05 -28.09
C GLY A 570 10.87 -17.10 -27.05
N LYS A 571 10.05 -17.42 -26.03
CA LYS A 571 10.35 -18.50 -25.05
C LYS A 571 9.82 -19.85 -25.56
N ARG A 572 10.57 -20.93 -25.32
CA ARG A 572 10.04 -22.30 -25.54
C ARG A 572 8.99 -22.60 -24.47
N PRO A 573 7.81 -23.11 -24.83
CA PRO A 573 6.82 -23.57 -23.86
C PRO A 573 7.45 -24.59 -22.90
N LEU A 574 7.12 -24.49 -21.63
CA LEU A 574 7.49 -25.51 -20.65
C LEU A 574 6.74 -26.80 -21.00
N LYS A 575 7.46 -27.92 -21.07
CA LYS A 575 6.88 -29.22 -21.39
C LYS A 575 5.89 -29.60 -20.29
N GLU A 576 4.67 -29.99 -20.66
CA GLU A 576 3.58 -30.39 -19.72
C GLU A 576 2.97 -29.25 -18.87
N SER A 577 3.07 -27.99 -19.32
CA SER A 577 2.45 -26.85 -18.62
C SER A 577 1.01 -26.56 -19.08
N GLU A 578 0.21 -26.06 -18.14
CA GLU A 578 -1.15 -25.59 -18.38
C GLU A 578 -1.16 -24.07 -18.56
N TYR A 579 -1.84 -23.58 -19.59
CA TYR A 579 -1.98 -22.16 -19.87
C TYR A 579 -3.44 -21.76 -19.74
N TYR A 580 -3.67 -20.57 -19.19
CA TYR A 580 -4.99 -20.04 -18.88
C TYR A 580 -5.22 -18.74 -19.61
N TRP A 581 -6.45 -18.56 -20.08
CA TRP A 581 -6.87 -17.40 -20.84
C TRP A 581 -8.21 -16.92 -20.34
N PHE A 582 -8.43 -15.62 -20.42
CA PHE A 582 -9.75 -15.04 -20.35
C PHE A 582 -10.20 -14.56 -21.72
N MET A 583 -11.50 -14.60 -21.94
CA MET A 583 -12.13 -14.09 -23.17
C MET A 583 -13.59 -13.73 -22.88
N PHE A 584 -14.01 -12.56 -23.32
CA PHE A 584 -15.37 -12.06 -23.14
C PHE A 584 -16.25 -12.34 -24.36
N ALA A 585 -17.53 -12.63 -24.14
CA ALA A 585 -18.58 -12.60 -25.16
C ALA A 585 -19.86 -11.96 -24.60
N LYS A 586 -20.55 -11.16 -25.40
CA LYS A 586 -21.86 -10.59 -25.06
C LYS A 586 -22.91 -11.69 -24.99
N GLU A 587 -23.99 -11.47 -24.24
CA GLU A 587 -25.05 -12.45 -23.99
C GLU A 587 -25.59 -13.08 -25.30
N GLU A 588 -25.87 -12.23 -26.29
CA GLU A 588 -26.38 -12.63 -27.61
C GLU A 588 -25.44 -13.52 -28.43
N HIS A 589 -24.14 -13.53 -28.11
CA HIS A 589 -23.11 -14.29 -28.81
C HIS A 589 -22.47 -15.39 -27.95
N ALA A 590 -22.79 -15.46 -26.65
CA ALA A 590 -22.12 -16.34 -25.70
C ALA A 590 -22.27 -17.83 -26.05
N ASP A 591 -23.45 -18.25 -26.51
CA ASP A 591 -23.71 -19.64 -26.89
C ASP A 591 -22.94 -20.06 -28.15
N GLU A 592 -22.84 -19.17 -29.14
CA GLU A 592 -22.07 -19.43 -30.35
C GLU A 592 -20.57 -19.46 -30.07
N MET A 593 -20.08 -18.51 -29.26
CA MET A 593 -18.70 -18.51 -28.75
C MET A 593 -18.36 -19.83 -28.05
N GLU A 594 -19.25 -20.30 -27.18
CA GLU A 594 -19.05 -21.57 -26.48
C GLU A 594 -18.97 -22.76 -27.45
N ASN A 595 -19.79 -22.76 -28.50
CA ASN A 595 -19.76 -23.81 -29.52
C ASN A 595 -18.47 -23.81 -30.33
N GLU A 596 -17.88 -22.66 -30.64
CA GLU A 596 -16.56 -22.57 -31.27
C GLU A 596 -15.45 -23.03 -30.32
N LEU A 597 -15.48 -22.60 -29.05
CA LEU A 597 -14.51 -23.02 -28.03
C LEU A 597 -14.48 -24.54 -27.87
N LYS A 598 -15.63 -25.21 -27.82
CA LYS A 598 -15.73 -26.68 -27.71
C LYS A 598 -14.99 -27.44 -28.81
N LYS A 599 -14.78 -26.82 -29.98
CA LYS A 599 -14.06 -27.44 -31.10
C LYS A 599 -12.53 -27.42 -30.91
N VAL A 600 -12.01 -26.44 -30.16
CA VAL A 600 -10.57 -26.16 -30.07
C VAL A 600 -9.99 -26.42 -28.67
N VAL A 601 -10.80 -26.39 -27.62
CA VAL A 601 -10.37 -26.66 -26.24
C VAL A 601 -11.19 -27.76 -25.56
N LYS A 602 -10.53 -28.48 -24.64
CA LYS A 602 -11.16 -29.55 -23.85
C LYS A 602 -11.79 -29.07 -22.55
N THR A 603 -11.32 -27.94 -22.00
CA THR A 603 -11.71 -27.50 -20.67
C THR A 603 -11.82 -25.98 -20.65
N TYR A 604 -12.99 -25.51 -20.26
CA TYR A 604 -13.28 -24.10 -20.02
C TYR A 604 -14.36 -23.99 -18.94
N THR A 605 -14.44 -22.83 -18.31
CA THR A 605 -15.52 -22.41 -17.42
C THR A 605 -16.04 -21.06 -17.87
N LYS A 606 -17.23 -20.65 -17.44
CA LYS A 606 -17.78 -19.32 -17.74
C LYS A 606 -18.43 -18.71 -16.51
N THR A 607 -18.35 -17.41 -16.38
CA THR A 607 -18.96 -16.63 -15.30
C THR A 607 -19.66 -15.40 -15.87
N LYS A 608 -20.68 -14.91 -15.18
CA LYS A 608 -21.40 -13.70 -15.61
C LYS A 608 -20.48 -12.50 -15.54
N PHE A 609 -20.42 -11.73 -16.62
CA PHE A 609 -19.60 -10.54 -16.71
C PHE A 609 -20.25 -9.56 -17.66
N PHE A 610 -20.43 -8.32 -17.22
CA PHE A 610 -21.19 -7.30 -17.93
C PHE A 610 -22.62 -7.81 -18.24
N GLU A 611 -23.05 -7.70 -19.49
CA GLU A 611 -24.23 -8.35 -20.06
C GLU A 611 -23.79 -9.47 -21.00
N GLY A 612 -23.10 -10.46 -20.43
CA GLY A 612 -22.59 -11.61 -21.15
C GLY A 612 -21.79 -12.54 -20.24
N MET A 613 -20.79 -13.20 -20.84
CA MET A 613 -20.01 -14.26 -20.21
C MET A 613 -18.51 -14.01 -20.36
N LEU A 614 -17.78 -14.15 -19.26
CA LEU A 614 -16.31 -14.25 -19.25
C LEU A 614 -15.91 -15.73 -19.19
N PHE A 615 -15.24 -16.20 -20.24
CA PHE A 615 -14.74 -17.56 -20.34
C PHE A 615 -13.34 -17.67 -19.73
N THR A 616 -13.12 -18.66 -18.86
CA THR A 616 -11.79 -19.11 -18.45
C THR A 616 -11.42 -20.35 -19.25
N ILE A 617 -10.39 -20.25 -20.07
CA ILE A 617 -10.03 -21.29 -21.03
C ILE A 617 -8.71 -21.92 -20.60
N LYS A 618 -8.62 -23.24 -20.66
CA LYS A 618 -7.41 -23.99 -20.34
C LYS A 618 -6.86 -24.69 -21.58
N THR A 619 -5.59 -24.46 -21.90
CA THR A 619 -4.87 -25.08 -23.01
C THR A 619 -3.60 -25.80 -22.54
N SER A 620 -3.16 -26.80 -23.29
CA SER A 620 -1.89 -27.53 -23.05
C SER A 620 -0.69 -26.94 -23.78
N ILE A 621 -0.94 -25.94 -24.63
CA ILE A 621 0.07 -25.16 -25.36
C ILE A 621 -0.28 -23.67 -25.20
N PRO A 622 0.69 -22.76 -25.22
CA PRO A 622 0.46 -21.33 -25.05
C PRO A 622 0.01 -20.68 -26.36
N GLU A 623 -1.01 -21.26 -26.97
CA GLU A 623 -1.64 -20.81 -28.20
C GLU A 623 -3.14 -21.05 -28.09
N LEU A 624 -3.93 -20.06 -28.50
CA LEU A 624 -5.37 -20.18 -28.69
C LEU A 624 -5.73 -19.56 -30.02
N THR A 625 -6.37 -20.36 -30.88
CA THR A 625 -6.76 -19.96 -32.24
C THR A 625 -8.19 -20.44 -32.50
N PHE A 626 -9.05 -19.54 -33.00
CA PHE A 626 -10.44 -19.86 -33.37
C PHE A 626 -10.95 -18.93 -34.47
N GLY A 627 -12.10 -19.28 -35.06
CA GLY A 627 -12.67 -18.55 -36.18
C GLY A 627 -13.13 -17.13 -35.82
N LYS A 628 -12.90 -16.16 -36.69
CA LYS A 628 -13.34 -14.76 -36.58
C LYS A 628 -14.86 -14.62 -36.63
N SER A 629 -15.58 -15.63 -37.12
CA SER A 629 -17.02 -15.72 -36.88
C SER A 629 -17.35 -15.65 -35.39
N ALA A 630 -16.48 -16.19 -34.53
CA ALA A 630 -16.59 -16.10 -33.08
C ALA A 630 -16.19 -14.72 -32.51
N GLN A 631 -15.54 -13.86 -33.29
CA GLN A 631 -15.23 -12.48 -32.90
C GLN A 631 -16.42 -11.53 -33.11
N PHE A 632 -17.56 -12.08 -33.59
CA PHE A 632 -18.82 -11.43 -33.85
C PHE A 632 -18.69 -9.93 -34.11
N LYS A 633 -18.46 -9.56 -35.39
CA LYS A 633 -19.13 -8.35 -35.84
C LYS A 633 -20.60 -8.62 -35.53
N SER A 634 -21.20 -7.82 -34.65
CA SER A 634 -22.63 -7.94 -34.32
C SER A 634 -23.40 -8.22 -35.61
N ASN A 635 -24.55 -8.90 -35.55
CA ASN A 635 -25.49 -8.87 -36.67
C ASN A 635 -25.87 -7.40 -36.90
N SER A 636 -25.01 -6.71 -37.66
CA SER A 636 -25.00 -5.27 -37.70
C SER A 636 -26.26 -4.90 -38.43
N LEU A 637 -27.09 -4.10 -37.74
CA LEU A 637 -28.35 -3.62 -38.28
C LEU A 637 -28.14 -2.90 -39.62
N PHE A 638 -26.92 -2.39 -39.84
CA PHE A 638 -26.49 -1.61 -40.98
C PHE A 638 -25.16 -2.14 -41.54
N THR A 639 -24.96 -2.04 -42.85
CA THR A 639 -23.59 -2.07 -43.40
C THR A 639 -22.76 -0.91 -42.83
N THR A 640 -21.43 -1.01 -42.85
CA THR A 640 -20.54 0.05 -42.30
C THR A 640 -20.85 1.43 -42.92
N GLU A 641 -21.07 1.47 -44.23
CA GLU A 641 -21.38 2.70 -44.97
C GLU A 641 -22.73 3.30 -44.56
N GLU A 642 -23.75 2.44 -44.39
CA GLU A 642 -25.07 2.85 -43.90
C GLU A 642 -25.01 3.35 -42.45
N ALA A 643 -24.24 2.68 -41.58
CA ALA A 643 -24.09 3.05 -40.18
C ALA A 643 -23.43 4.42 -40.03
N ILE A 644 -22.36 4.69 -40.79
CA ILE A 644 -21.68 5.99 -40.81
C ILE A 644 -22.61 7.08 -41.33
N ALA A 645 -23.32 6.83 -42.43
CA ALA A 645 -24.24 7.82 -43.00
C ALA A 645 -25.36 8.18 -42.01
N TYR A 646 -25.96 7.17 -41.38
CA TYR A 646 -26.99 7.35 -40.36
C TYR A 646 -26.48 8.13 -39.15
N ALA A 647 -25.31 7.75 -38.60
CA ALA A 647 -24.73 8.43 -37.45
C ALA A 647 -24.40 9.91 -37.75
N LYS A 648 -23.91 10.22 -38.96
CA LYS A 648 -23.66 11.60 -39.40
C LYS A 648 -24.94 12.42 -39.56
N GLU A 649 -26.01 11.81 -40.06
CA GLU A 649 -27.32 12.46 -40.16
C GLU A 649 -27.87 12.77 -38.76
N GLU A 650 -27.84 11.80 -37.84
CA GLU A 650 -28.27 12.01 -36.45
C GLU A 650 -27.41 13.04 -35.71
N TYR A 651 -26.09 13.02 -35.92
CA TYR A 651 -25.19 14.03 -35.35
C TYR A 651 -25.50 15.43 -35.87
N THR A 652 -25.77 15.57 -37.17
CA THR A 652 -26.16 16.85 -37.78
C THR A 652 -27.49 17.33 -37.20
N ALA A 653 -28.48 16.44 -37.09
CA ALA A 653 -29.78 16.76 -36.50
C ALA A 653 -29.65 17.14 -35.01
N PHE A 654 -28.81 16.42 -34.26
CA PHE A 654 -28.49 16.73 -32.87
C PHE A 654 -27.94 18.15 -32.73
N ASN A 655 -26.94 18.51 -33.55
CA ASN A 655 -26.31 19.82 -33.54
C ASN A 655 -27.27 20.93 -33.99
N GLN A 656 -28.14 20.65 -34.96
CA GLN A 656 -29.17 21.60 -35.40
C GLN A 656 -30.17 21.87 -34.27
N LEU A 657 -30.71 20.83 -33.63
CA LEU A 657 -31.63 20.97 -32.49
C LEU A 657 -30.97 21.68 -31.31
N ARG A 658 -29.67 21.43 -31.07
CA ARG A 658 -28.90 22.13 -30.05
C ARG A 658 -28.76 23.62 -30.36
N ALA A 659 -28.51 23.98 -31.62
CA ALA A 659 -28.46 25.37 -32.07
C ALA A 659 -29.84 26.05 -32.01
N GLU A 660 -30.92 25.33 -32.34
CA GLU A 660 -32.30 25.83 -32.28
C GLU A 660 -32.83 25.99 -30.84
N GLY A 661 -32.40 25.10 -29.94
CA GLY A 661 -32.68 25.14 -28.49
C GLY A 661 -31.87 26.18 -27.72
N ILE A 662 -30.93 26.86 -28.39
CA ILE A 662 -30.12 27.96 -27.86
C ILE A 662 -30.21 29.14 -28.83
N ILE A 663 -31.34 29.87 -28.79
CA ILE A 663 -31.35 31.29 -29.14
C ILE A 663 -31.24 32.09 -27.84
N GLU A 664 -30.00 32.32 -27.40
CA GLU A 664 -29.56 33.65 -27.00
C GLU A 664 -28.10 33.81 -27.47
N GLU A 665 -27.97 34.49 -28.61
CA GLU A 665 -26.74 34.89 -29.30
C GLU A 665 -25.92 35.95 -28.53
N ASN A 666 -25.82 35.83 -27.21
CA ASN A 666 -25.05 36.75 -26.37
C ASN A 666 -24.52 36.12 -25.06
N THR A 667 -24.20 34.83 -25.06
CA THR A 667 -23.12 34.39 -24.17
C THR A 667 -21.81 34.87 -24.78
N PRO A 668 -21.03 35.73 -24.10
CA PRO A 668 -19.64 35.95 -24.47
C PRO A 668 -18.96 34.58 -24.54
N TYR A 669 -17.74 34.50 -25.08
CA TYR A 669 -16.79 33.52 -24.55
C TYR A 669 -17.01 33.48 -23.04
N VAL A 670 -17.63 32.41 -22.53
CA VAL A 670 -17.56 32.10 -21.12
C VAL A 670 -16.10 31.73 -21.00
N GLU A 671 -15.29 32.74 -20.71
CA GLU A 671 -14.02 32.59 -20.01
C GLU A 671 -14.24 31.40 -19.11
N ILE A 672 -13.53 30.29 -19.38
CA ILE A 672 -13.61 29.04 -18.64
C ILE A 672 -13.96 29.46 -17.23
N VAL A 673 -15.21 29.25 -16.82
CA VAL A 673 -15.52 29.31 -15.40
C VAL A 673 -14.84 28.05 -14.93
N ARG A 674 -13.52 28.16 -14.73
CA ARG A 674 -12.84 27.45 -13.68
C ARG A 674 -13.81 27.55 -12.53
N PRO A 675 -14.18 26.41 -11.93
CA PRO A 675 -15.28 26.30 -10.98
C PRO A 675 -15.34 27.59 -10.19
N PRO A 676 -16.50 28.29 -10.18
CA PRO A 676 -16.61 29.70 -9.78
C PRO A 676 -15.65 29.90 -8.66
N LYS A 677 -14.49 30.56 -8.84
CA LYS A 677 -13.32 30.43 -7.95
C LYS A 677 -13.85 30.23 -6.53
N LEU A 678 -13.92 28.96 -6.08
CA LEU A 678 -14.95 28.53 -5.10
C LEU A 678 -14.83 29.50 -3.96
N ASP A 679 -15.78 30.43 -3.88
CA ASP A 679 -15.60 31.61 -3.05
C ASP A 679 -15.60 31.08 -1.62
N ASN A 680 -14.38 30.98 -1.11
CA ASN A 680 -13.94 30.51 0.19
C ASN A 680 -14.16 29.03 0.54
N SER A 681 -14.49 28.13 -0.40
CA SER A 681 -14.55 26.69 -0.09
C SER A 681 -13.54 25.80 -0.83
N ALA A 682 -12.85 26.27 -1.87
CA ALA A 682 -11.70 25.56 -2.46
C ALA A 682 -10.46 25.59 -1.55
N ASP A 683 -10.46 26.44 -0.53
CA ASP A 683 -9.51 26.44 0.58
C ASP A 683 -10.16 25.89 1.86
N SER A 684 -11.31 25.22 1.77
CA SER A 684 -11.92 24.59 2.95
C SER A 684 -11.45 23.16 3.09
N VAL A 685 -11.14 22.79 4.32
CA VAL A 685 -10.73 21.45 4.72
C VAL A 685 -11.75 20.42 4.25
N ASP A 686 -13.05 20.71 4.42
CA ASP A 686 -14.14 19.83 4.00
C ASP A 686 -14.14 19.55 2.49
N TYR A 687 -13.77 20.53 1.66
CA TYR A 687 -13.65 20.32 0.22
C TYR A 687 -12.49 19.38 -0.11
N PHE A 688 -11.32 19.60 0.48
CA PHE A 688 -10.17 18.74 0.22
C PHE A 688 -10.37 17.32 0.76
N VAL A 689 -10.96 17.16 1.94
CA VAL A 689 -11.35 15.85 2.49
C VAL A 689 -12.38 15.15 1.59
N ALA A 690 -13.39 15.87 1.10
CA ALA A 690 -14.42 15.30 0.23
C ALA A 690 -13.90 14.86 -1.16
N ASN A 691 -12.73 15.36 -1.57
CA ASN A 691 -12.06 15.02 -2.83
C ASN A 691 -10.78 14.20 -2.61
N GLU A 692 -10.57 13.66 -1.41
CA GLU A 692 -9.40 12.85 -1.02
C GLU A 692 -8.04 13.54 -1.23
N ASN A 693 -8.06 14.87 -1.30
CA ASN A 693 -6.85 15.66 -1.35
C ASN A 693 -6.37 15.96 0.06
N LEU A 694 -6.10 14.89 0.82
CA LEU A 694 -5.87 14.98 2.26
C LEU A 694 -4.65 15.83 2.59
N GLU A 695 -3.63 15.83 1.72
CA GLU A 695 -2.43 16.63 1.88
C GLU A 695 -2.79 18.12 1.91
N GLU A 696 -3.54 18.61 0.93
CA GLU A 696 -4.04 19.98 0.87
C GLU A 696 -5.02 20.31 2.00
N ALA A 697 -5.84 19.35 2.44
CA ALA A 697 -6.69 19.52 3.62
C ALA A 697 -5.86 19.80 4.87
N THR A 698 -4.81 19.00 5.10
CA THR A 698 -3.88 19.18 6.22
C THR A 698 -3.01 20.42 6.06
N ASP A 699 -2.69 20.82 4.83
CA ASP A 699 -1.93 22.03 4.52
C ASP A 699 -2.72 23.31 4.80
N VAL A 700 -4.04 23.27 4.61
CA VAL A 700 -4.95 24.34 5.01
C VAL A 700 -5.07 24.40 6.53
N LEU A 701 -5.36 23.27 7.17
CA LEU A 701 -5.50 23.19 8.63
C LEU A 701 -4.23 23.66 9.34
N SER A 702 -3.06 23.20 8.91
CA SER A 702 -1.79 23.63 9.51
C SER A 702 -1.61 25.15 9.42
N LYS A 703 -1.92 25.76 8.27
CA LYS A 703 -1.87 27.22 8.07
C LYS A 703 -2.92 27.96 8.93
N GLN A 704 -4.09 27.38 9.15
CA GLN A 704 -5.13 27.95 10.03
C GLN A 704 -4.67 27.93 11.48
N LEU A 705 -4.21 26.77 11.95
CA LEU A 705 -3.71 26.57 13.31
C LEU A 705 -2.46 27.44 13.61
N ILE A 706 -1.56 27.63 12.64
CA ILE A 706 -0.40 28.53 12.76
C ILE A 706 -0.83 30.01 12.79
N LYS A 707 -1.93 30.38 12.13
CA LYS A 707 -2.46 31.75 12.17
C LYS A 707 -3.14 32.06 13.49
N GLY A 708 -3.80 31.09 14.11
CA GLY A 708 -4.44 31.21 15.41
C GLY A 708 -3.48 31.73 16.50
N ASP A 709 -4.03 32.48 17.45
CA ASP A 709 -3.29 32.97 18.62
C ASP A 709 -3.53 32.10 19.87
N ASP A 710 -4.57 31.26 19.86
CA ASP A 710 -4.99 30.34 20.93
C ASP A 710 -5.20 28.91 20.38
N VAL A 711 -5.31 27.93 21.29
CA VAL A 711 -5.54 26.51 20.94
C VAL A 711 -6.95 26.32 20.36
N ASP A 712 -7.04 25.94 19.09
CA ASP A 712 -8.25 25.40 18.49
C ASP A 712 -8.21 23.88 18.54
N SER A 713 -8.80 23.32 19.60
CA SER A 713 -8.86 21.88 19.82
C SER A 713 -9.62 21.13 18.71
N THR A 714 -10.59 21.77 18.04
CA THR A 714 -11.41 21.10 17.03
C THR A 714 -10.66 20.99 15.71
N GLU A 715 -10.07 22.09 15.24
CA GLU A 715 -9.25 22.08 14.02
C GLU A 715 -7.97 21.25 14.21
N PHE A 716 -7.37 21.24 15.40
CA PHE A 716 -6.19 20.45 15.69
C PHE A 716 -6.49 18.94 15.76
N GLU A 717 -7.61 18.53 16.36
CA GLU A 717 -8.06 17.13 16.31
C GLU A 717 -8.31 16.68 14.87
N GLN A 718 -8.96 17.53 14.07
CA GLN A 718 -9.19 17.24 12.65
C GLN A 718 -7.86 17.13 11.89
N TYR A 719 -6.89 18.01 12.16
CA TYR A 719 -5.56 17.97 11.55
C TYR A 719 -4.81 16.67 11.88
N VAL A 720 -4.79 16.30 13.16
CA VAL A 720 -4.19 15.05 13.65
C VAL A 720 -4.85 13.84 12.98
N GLN A 721 -6.18 13.80 12.93
CA GLN A 721 -6.93 12.70 12.32
C GLN A 721 -6.64 12.57 10.83
N LEU A 722 -6.61 13.68 10.08
CA LEU A 722 -6.30 13.67 8.65
C LEU A 722 -4.82 13.37 8.35
N MET A 723 -3.90 13.74 9.25
CA MET A 723 -2.50 13.31 9.18
C MET A 723 -2.38 11.80 9.42
N GLY A 724 -3.17 11.26 10.36
CA GLY A 724 -3.29 9.82 10.57
C GLY A 724 -3.82 9.08 9.32
N TYR A 725 -4.86 9.60 8.67
CA TYR A 725 -5.38 9.02 7.41
C TYR A 725 -4.40 9.08 6.23
N GLN A 726 -3.33 9.87 6.33
CA GLN A 726 -2.25 9.95 5.35
C GLN A 726 -1.03 9.12 5.73
N ASP A 727 -1.09 8.31 6.79
CA ASP A 727 0.06 7.61 7.37
C ASP A 727 1.20 8.56 7.79
N LYS A 728 0.89 9.84 8.04
CA LYS A 728 1.83 10.91 8.42
C LYS A 728 1.67 11.31 9.90
N GLY A 729 1.30 10.38 10.78
CA GLY A 729 1.07 10.65 12.21
C GLY A 729 2.27 11.31 12.92
N LEU A 730 3.50 10.98 12.53
CA LEU A 730 4.70 11.61 13.08
C LEU A 730 4.89 13.07 12.67
N ALA A 731 4.28 13.51 11.55
CA ALA A 731 4.39 14.88 11.07
C ALA A 731 3.71 15.90 12.00
N VAL A 732 2.82 15.45 12.90
CA VAL A 732 2.25 16.30 13.97
C VAL A 732 3.37 16.86 14.87
N TRP A 733 4.43 16.09 15.12
CA TRP A 733 5.57 16.53 15.94
C TRP A 733 6.42 17.57 15.22
N ASP A 734 6.54 17.49 13.89
CA ASP A 734 7.21 18.49 13.07
C ASP A 734 6.40 19.80 13.04
N PHE A 735 5.07 19.70 12.95
CA PHE A 735 4.17 20.85 13.07
C PHE A 735 4.29 21.54 14.43
N LEU A 736 4.29 20.76 15.53
CA LEU A 736 4.52 21.31 16.87
C LEU A 736 5.90 21.97 16.95
N ASP A 737 6.93 21.37 16.35
CA ASP A 737 8.28 21.93 16.31
C ASP A 737 8.33 23.25 15.53
N GLU A 738 7.66 23.31 14.38
CA GLU A 738 7.51 24.52 13.57
C GLU A 738 6.82 25.63 14.36
N LEU A 739 5.70 25.32 15.03
CA LEU A 739 5.02 26.25 15.92
C LEU A 739 5.95 26.76 17.02
N TYR A 740 6.72 25.88 17.65
CA TYR A 740 7.60 26.22 18.76
C TYR A 740 8.78 27.12 18.31
N GLN A 741 9.36 26.86 17.14
CA GLN A 741 10.50 27.60 16.62
C GLN A 741 10.10 28.93 15.96
N ASN A 742 9.02 28.92 15.18
CA ASN A 742 8.74 29.99 14.21
C ASN A 742 7.53 30.86 14.57
N LYS A 743 6.64 30.41 15.48
CA LYS A 743 5.41 31.13 15.83
C LYS A 743 5.32 31.48 17.32
N SER A 744 5.07 30.51 18.19
CA SER A 744 4.86 30.73 19.62
C SER A 744 5.18 29.46 20.42
N LYS A 745 6.11 29.61 21.38
CA LYS A 745 6.45 28.53 22.32
C LYS A 745 5.27 28.15 23.21
N ASP A 746 4.48 29.13 23.64
CA ASP A 746 3.31 28.90 24.51
C ASP A 746 2.23 28.11 23.76
N LEU A 747 1.94 28.51 22.53
CA LEU A 747 0.92 27.84 21.70
C LEU A 747 1.33 26.40 21.39
N ALA A 748 2.59 26.17 21.03
CA ALA A 748 3.11 24.84 20.76
C ALA A 748 3.05 23.92 22.00
N LEU A 749 3.41 24.43 23.18
CA LEU A 749 3.34 23.65 24.43
C LEU A 749 1.90 23.37 24.86
N ASN A 750 0.96 24.29 24.60
CA ASN A 750 -0.46 24.05 24.89
C ASN A 750 -1.08 23.02 23.94
N TYR A 751 -0.74 23.04 22.63
CA TYR A 751 -1.14 21.97 21.71
C TYR A 751 -0.49 20.63 22.07
N LEU A 752 0.78 20.64 22.49
CA LEU A 752 1.46 19.44 23.00
C LEU A 752 0.74 18.86 24.22
N ASP A 753 0.37 19.68 25.20
CA ASP A 753 -0.36 19.23 26.39
C ASP A 753 -1.73 18.65 26.04
N PHE A 754 -2.43 19.28 25.11
CA PHE A 754 -3.69 18.75 24.59
C PHE A 754 -3.51 17.41 23.87
N TYR A 755 -2.49 17.29 23.01
CA TYR A 755 -2.18 16.07 22.28
C TYR A 755 -1.86 14.91 23.23
N LEU A 756 -1.04 15.17 24.25
CA LEU A 756 -0.62 14.19 25.25
C LEU A 756 -1.72 13.76 26.23
N GLN A 757 -2.93 14.34 26.17
CA GLN A 757 -4.08 13.80 26.91
C GLN A 757 -4.60 12.49 26.29
N LYS A 758 -4.34 12.28 25.01
CA LYS A 758 -4.81 11.13 24.23
C LYS A 758 -3.66 10.27 23.70
N GLU A 759 -2.48 10.86 23.52
CA GLU A 759 -1.31 10.21 22.92
C GLU A 759 -0.11 10.16 23.87
N ALA A 760 0.87 9.32 23.54
CA ALA A 760 2.17 9.25 24.23
C ALA A 760 3.30 9.78 23.32
N TYR A 761 4.44 10.14 23.93
CA TYR A 761 5.64 10.42 23.15
C TYR A 761 6.09 9.14 22.41
N PRO A 762 6.31 9.19 21.08
CA PRO A 762 6.59 7.99 20.30
C PRO A 762 8.06 7.54 20.38
N THR A 763 8.98 8.45 20.74
CA THR A 763 10.41 8.17 20.81
C THR A 763 11.07 8.81 22.03
N GLU A 764 12.18 8.22 22.47
CA GLU A 764 13.04 8.77 23.52
C GLU A 764 13.56 10.18 23.15
N GLU A 765 13.93 10.40 21.88
CA GLU A 765 14.40 11.70 21.38
C GLU A 765 13.32 12.79 21.49
N LEU A 766 12.08 12.50 21.09
CA LEU A 766 10.97 13.46 21.20
C LEU A 766 10.59 13.69 22.66
N THR A 767 10.63 12.64 23.48
CA THR A 767 10.42 12.73 24.93
C THR A 767 11.43 13.69 25.57
N GLU A 768 12.72 13.52 25.27
CA GLU A 768 13.79 14.39 25.77
C GLU A 768 13.60 15.83 25.30
N LYS A 769 13.46 16.03 23.98
CA LYS A 769 13.32 17.34 23.33
C LYS A 769 12.18 18.14 23.93
N TRP A 770 11.00 17.54 24.08
CA TRP A 770 9.81 18.25 24.52
C TRP A 770 9.72 18.45 26.03
N LEU A 771 10.15 17.49 26.84
CA LEU A 771 10.29 17.69 28.29
C LEU A 771 11.31 18.78 28.60
N TRP A 772 12.45 18.79 27.91
CA TRP A 772 13.45 19.83 28.08
C TRP A 772 12.91 21.21 27.73
N ARG A 773 12.14 21.34 26.63
CA ARG A 773 11.50 22.60 26.24
C ARG A 773 10.48 23.09 27.28
N LYS A 774 9.67 22.19 27.84
CA LYS A 774 8.75 22.52 28.95
C LYS A 774 9.51 23.07 30.15
N ILE A 775 10.59 22.40 30.56
CA ILE A 775 11.43 22.83 31.69
C ILE A 775 12.09 24.19 31.41
N GLN A 776 12.61 24.42 30.20
CA GLN A 776 13.21 25.70 29.84
C GLN A 776 12.20 26.85 29.88
N LYS A 777 10.95 26.57 29.52
CA LYS A 777 9.87 27.56 29.52
C LYS A 777 9.35 27.82 30.94
N GLU A 778 9.08 26.77 31.69
CA GLU A 778 8.60 26.82 33.07
C GLU A 778 9.54 26.03 34.01
N PRO A 779 10.67 26.61 34.44
CA PRO A 779 11.61 25.92 35.33
C PRO A 779 11.03 25.52 36.70
N LYS A 780 9.83 26.01 37.02
CA LYS A 780 9.09 25.66 38.25
C LYS A 780 8.16 24.47 38.07
N ASP A 781 8.00 23.94 36.86
CA ASP A 781 7.23 22.72 36.61
C ASP A 781 7.99 21.50 37.18
N GLN A 782 7.58 21.13 38.38
CA GLN A 782 8.14 20.00 39.11
C GLN A 782 7.79 18.65 38.45
N ALA A 783 6.66 18.55 37.75
CA ALA A 783 6.25 17.31 37.10
C ALA A 783 7.14 17.00 35.89
N SER A 784 7.39 18.00 35.03
CA SER A 784 8.30 17.85 33.89
C SER A 784 9.74 17.60 34.35
N SER A 785 10.20 18.32 35.38
CA SER A 785 11.55 18.13 35.94
C SER A 785 11.76 16.74 36.53
N THR A 786 10.76 16.22 37.27
CA THR A 786 10.81 14.87 37.85
C THR A 786 10.79 13.80 36.77
N SER A 787 9.94 13.96 35.75
CA SER A 787 9.86 13.04 34.61
C SER A 787 11.17 13.02 33.84
N TYR A 788 11.77 14.18 33.58
CA TYR A 788 13.06 14.27 32.88
C TYR A 788 14.17 13.54 33.66
N LEU A 789 14.26 13.75 34.98
CA LEU A 789 15.25 13.05 35.82
C LEU A 789 14.97 11.55 35.93
N ALA A 790 13.73 11.10 35.79
CA ALA A 790 13.41 9.67 35.82
C ALA A 790 13.91 8.95 34.55
N TYR A 791 13.79 9.57 33.38
CA TYR A 791 14.14 8.97 32.09
C TYR A 791 15.60 9.26 31.66
N PHE A 792 16.16 10.43 32.00
CA PHE A 792 17.39 10.94 31.39
C PHE A 792 18.53 11.21 32.39
N TYR A 793 18.52 10.63 33.60
CA TYR A 793 19.61 10.77 34.56
C TYR A 793 20.81 9.88 34.17
N SER A 794 21.62 10.36 33.24
CA SER A 794 22.79 9.64 32.70
C SER A 794 23.94 10.60 32.35
N VAL A 795 25.12 10.03 32.06
CA VAL A 795 26.31 10.79 31.66
C VAL A 795 26.08 11.55 30.36
N GLU A 796 25.26 11.01 29.45
CA GLU A 796 24.95 11.63 28.16
C GLU A 796 24.22 12.96 28.31
N TYR A 797 23.32 13.08 29.30
CA TYR A 797 22.51 14.27 29.55
C TYR A 797 22.99 15.10 30.74
N GLN A 798 24.22 14.88 31.21
CA GLN A 798 24.77 15.45 32.44
C GLN A 798 24.57 16.97 32.54
N GLU A 799 24.83 17.75 31.49
CA GLU A 799 24.68 19.21 31.51
C GLU A 799 23.22 19.68 31.75
N LYS A 800 22.26 18.98 31.14
CA LYS A 800 20.82 19.28 31.31
C LYS A 800 20.34 18.85 32.70
N VAL A 801 20.75 17.67 33.15
CA VAL A 801 20.49 17.16 34.51
C VAL A 801 21.03 18.13 35.56
N LYS A 802 22.27 18.59 35.39
CA LYS A 802 22.89 19.61 36.24
C LYS A 802 22.02 20.86 36.35
N SER A 803 21.61 21.40 35.20
CA SER A 803 20.79 22.62 35.16
C SER A 803 19.45 22.46 35.88
N ILE A 804 18.82 21.28 35.83
CA ILE A 804 17.57 20.99 36.55
C ILE A 804 17.82 20.96 38.06
N VAL A 805 18.83 20.20 38.50
CA VAL A 805 19.10 19.96 39.92
C VAL A 805 19.66 21.21 40.62
N GLU A 806 20.62 21.90 40.00
CA GLU A 806 21.14 23.18 40.51
C GLU A 806 20.04 24.24 40.55
N GLY A 807 19.27 24.36 39.46
CA GLY A 807 18.16 25.29 39.42
C GLY A 807 17.10 25.03 40.50
N ALA A 808 16.80 23.78 40.82
CA ALA A 808 15.87 23.42 41.89
C ALA A 808 16.41 23.84 43.27
N TYR A 809 17.69 23.59 43.53
CA TYR A 809 18.37 23.97 44.77
C TYR A 809 18.48 25.49 44.95
N GLU A 810 18.79 26.23 43.88
CA GLU A 810 18.89 27.69 43.90
C GLU A 810 17.52 28.37 44.12
N ARG A 811 16.45 27.81 43.54
CA ARG A 811 15.08 28.36 43.68
C ARG A 811 14.50 28.12 45.06
N GLU A 812 14.74 26.94 45.62
CA GLU A 812 14.25 26.54 46.93
C GLU A 812 15.36 25.76 47.64
N SER A 813 16.03 26.42 48.58
CA SER A 813 17.07 25.85 49.42
C SER A 813 16.48 24.93 50.51
N SER A 814 15.69 23.95 50.10
CA SER A 814 15.18 22.89 50.96
C SER A 814 16.25 21.82 51.16
N GLU A 815 16.18 21.13 52.30
CA GLU A 815 17.11 20.03 52.60
C GLU A 815 17.01 18.89 51.57
N SER A 816 15.82 18.69 50.99
CA SER A 816 15.58 17.69 49.95
C SER A 816 16.27 18.04 48.63
N ASN A 817 16.21 19.30 48.20
CA ASN A 817 16.87 19.74 46.97
C ASN A 817 18.39 19.71 47.12
N TYR A 818 18.90 20.07 48.31
CA TYR A 818 20.31 19.93 48.62
C TYR A 818 20.77 18.46 48.56
N ALA A 819 20.00 17.53 49.14
CA ALA A 819 20.31 16.11 49.08
C ALA A 819 20.33 15.55 47.64
N GLN A 820 19.45 16.06 46.77
CA GLN A 820 19.42 15.71 45.35
C GLN A 820 20.62 16.29 44.59
N TYR A 821 21.03 17.52 44.90
CA TYR A 821 22.26 18.12 44.36
C TYR A 821 23.51 17.34 44.76
N ILE A 822 23.63 16.94 46.03
CA ILE A 822 24.74 16.11 46.49
C ILE A 822 24.74 14.74 45.79
N GLN A 823 23.58 14.14 45.52
CA GLN A 823 23.51 12.91 44.72
C GLN A 823 24.04 13.12 43.30
N TYR A 824 23.68 14.23 42.64
CA TYR A 824 24.24 14.59 41.33
C TYR A 824 25.76 14.73 41.37
N LEU A 825 26.31 15.41 42.38
CA LEU A 825 27.77 15.57 42.52
C LEU A 825 28.46 14.21 42.76
N ILE A 826 27.84 13.30 43.51
CA ILE A 826 28.36 11.93 43.70
C ILE A 826 28.44 11.18 42.38
N ASP A 827 27.39 11.23 41.57
CA ASP A 827 27.27 10.41 40.36
C ASP A 827 28.08 10.97 39.17
N PHE A 828 28.22 12.29 39.07
CA PHE A 828 28.73 12.96 37.87
C PHE A 828 29.90 13.93 38.09
N GLU A 829 30.04 14.55 39.27
CA GLU A 829 31.06 15.57 39.55
C GLU A 829 31.77 15.39 40.91
N PRO A 830 32.43 14.23 41.14
CA PRO A 830 32.99 13.89 42.45
C PRO A 830 34.08 14.87 42.95
N ALA A 831 34.78 15.56 42.04
CA ALA A 831 35.75 16.60 42.42
C ALA A 831 35.08 17.86 42.99
N GLN A 832 33.85 18.16 42.58
CA GLN A 832 33.07 19.30 43.09
C GLN A 832 32.35 18.94 44.39
N LEU A 833 31.94 17.68 44.57
CA LEU A 833 31.41 17.13 45.83
C LEU A 833 32.29 17.49 47.03
N LEU A 834 33.60 17.26 46.91
CA LEU A 834 34.56 17.50 48.00
C LEU A 834 34.68 18.98 48.37
N LYS A 835 34.50 19.88 47.40
CA LYS A 835 34.51 21.32 47.64
C LYS A 835 33.23 21.78 48.32
N GLU A 836 32.09 21.28 47.85
CA GLU A 836 30.76 21.61 48.40
C GLU A 836 30.63 21.14 49.86
N LEU A 837 31.16 19.95 50.17
CA LEU A 837 31.08 19.37 51.51
C LEU A 837 32.31 19.65 52.39
N ALA A 838 33.26 20.49 51.96
CA ALA A 838 34.53 20.72 52.67
C ALA A 838 34.34 21.23 54.11
N GLU A 839 33.27 22.02 54.33
CA GLU A 839 32.91 22.61 55.62
C GLU A 839 31.57 22.11 56.16
N ALA A 840 30.93 21.14 55.48
CA ALA A 840 29.60 20.65 55.85
C ALA A 840 29.69 19.66 57.03
N GLU A 841 28.86 19.88 58.05
CA GLU A 841 28.76 18.96 59.19
C GLU A 841 27.62 17.93 58.98
N PRO A 842 27.89 16.61 58.99
CA PRO A 842 26.87 15.60 58.67
C PRO A 842 25.62 15.64 59.57
N LYS A 843 25.75 16.11 60.82
CA LYS A 843 24.64 16.26 61.76
C LYS A 843 23.59 17.28 61.29
N GLU A 844 24.00 18.23 60.46
CA GLU A 844 23.15 19.32 59.95
C GLU A 844 22.42 18.92 58.67
N HIS A 845 22.74 17.74 58.11
CA HIS A 845 22.18 17.22 56.87
C HIS A 845 21.73 15.74 56.99
N PRO A 846 20.71 15.42 57.80
CA PRO A 846 20.25 14.05 57.98
C PRO A 846 19.82 13.33 56.70
N LEU A 847 19.34 14.05 55.68
CA LEU A 847 19.02 13.45 54.37
C LEU A 847 20.23 12.94 53.58
N LEU A 848 21.47 13.29 53.98
CA LEU A 848 22.70 12.80 53.38
C LEU A 848 23.23 11.52 54.03
N TRP A 849 22.71 11.10 55.20
CA TRP A 849 23.20 9.91 55.91
C TRP A 849 23.14 8.61 55.09
N PRO A 850 22.09 8.35 54.28
CA PRO A 850 22.07 7.18 53.40
C PRO A 850 23.22 7.14 52.38
N LYS A 851 23.87 8.28 52.12
CA LYS A 851 24.98 8.46 51.18
C LYS A 851 26.33 8.62 51.89
N ALA A 852 26.34 8.62 53.24
CA ALA A 852 27.52 8.91 54.04
C ALA A 852 28.67 7.94 53.80
N ALA A 853 28.39 6.68 53.44
CA ALA A 853 29.42 5.71 53.06
C ALA A 853 30.20 6.17 51.82
N THR A 854 29.49 6.56 50.76
CA THR A 854 30.07 7.03 49.50
C THR A 854 30.83 8.34 49.70
N ILE A 855 30.26 9.29 50.47
CA ILE A 855 30.92 10.56 50.80
C ILE A 855 32.21 10.31 51.60
N THR A 856 32.18 9.38 52.55
CA THR A 856 33.35 8.96 53.33
C THR A 856 34.49 8.45 52.44
N TYR A 857 34.18 7.54 51.51
CA TYR A 857 35.18 7.02 50.59
C TYR A 857 35.69 8.09 49.63
N ALA A 858 34.83 8.99 49.13
CA ALA A 858 35.25 10.10 48.29
C ALA A 858 36.30 11.01 48.97
N PHE A 859 36.10 11.35 50.25
CA PHE A 859 37.08 12.12 51.03
C PHE A 859 38.37 11.33 51.30
N SER A 860 38.25 10.04 51.63
CA SER A 860 39.41 9.16 51.88
C SER A 860 40.29 9.02 50.64
N ASP A 861 39.69 8.78 49.48
CA ASP A 861 40.40 8.55 48.22
C ASP A 861 41.13 9.82 47.72
N ASN A 862 40.84 10.97 48.32
CA ASN A 862 41.48 12.26 48.06
C ASN A 862 42.36 12.75 49.25
N ASP A 863 42.78 11.84 50.12
CA ASP A 863 43.64 12.11 51.30
C ASP A 863 43.04 13.10 52.33
N GLN A 864 41.74 13.38 52.27
CA GLN A 864 41.02 14.25 53.22
C GLN A 864 40.48 13.45 54.41
N ILE A 865 41.40 12.77 55.09
CA ILE A 865 41.10 11.76 56.10
C ILE A 865 40.24 12.26 57.28
N GLN A 866 40.45 13.50 57.72
CA GLN A 866 39.64 14.07 58.81
C GLN A 866 38.16 14.17 58.43
N GLN A 867 37.85 14.62 57.22
CA GLN A 867 36.48 14.69 56.72
C GLN A 867 35.89 13.31 56.47
N ALA A 868 36.70 12.37 55.94
CA ALA A 868 36.28 10.98 55.79
C ALA A 868 35.81 10.39 57.12
N LEU A 869 36.58 10.57 58.20
CA LEU A 869 36.23 10.08 59.53
C LEU A 869 34.95 10.72 60.09
N ILE A 870 34.74 12.01 59.86
CA ILE A 870 33.54 12.75 60.29
C ILE A 870 32.29 12.15 59.63
N TRP A 871 32.30 11.91 58.32
CA TRP A 871 31.18 11.30 57.60
C TRP A 871 31.01 9.80 57.93
N ALA A 872 32.10 9.10 58.25
CA ALA A 872 32.08 7.66 58.52
C ALA A 872 31.26 7.29 59.76
N ASP A 873 31.08 8.22 60.71
CA ASP A 873 30.27 8.00 61.91
C ASP A 873 28.76 8.04 61.65
N TYR A 874 28.35 8.51 60.46
CA TYR A 874 26.95 8.57 60.02
C TYR A 874 26.60 7.46 59.03
N SER A 875 27.49 6.48 58.85
CA SER A 875 27.23 5.27 58.08
C SER A 875 27.55 4.01 58.89
N ALA A 876 26.64 3.05 58.89
CA ALA A 876 26.87 1.72 59.45
C ALA A 876 27.69 0.80 58.53
N GLU A 877 27.92 1.23 57.28
CA GLU A 877 28.57 0.42 56.25
C GLU A 877 30.11 0.52 56.29
N ILE A 878 30.67 1.51 57.00
CA ILE A 878 32.12 1.69 57.10
C ILE A 878 32.69 0.80 58.22
N PRO A 879 33.51 -0.22 57.88
CA PRO A 879 34.09 -1.10 58.88
C PRO A 879 35.02 -0.35 59.84
N ILE A 880 34.99 -0.72 61.13
CA ILE A 880 35.90 -0.14 62.15
C ILE A 880 37.37 -0.29 61.77
N ILE A 881 37.74 -1.37 61.08
CA ILE A 881 39.11 -1.61 60.61
C ILE A 881 39.55 -0.56 59.58
N THR A 882 38.64 -0.12 58.71
CA THR A 882 38.89 0.94 57.72
C THR A 882 39.09 2.28 58.42
N LYS A 883 38.26 2.62 59.41
CA LYS A 883 38.45 3.83 60.23
C LYS A 883 39.82 3.82 60.94
N LEU A 884 40.22 2.68 61.50
CA LEU A 884 41.51 2.52 62.18
C LEU A 884 42.73 2.64 61.24
N GLN A 885 42.61 2.23 59.99
CA GLN A 885 43.67 2.36 58.98
C GLN A 885 43.94 3.83 58.61
N TRP A 886 42.92 4.67 58.68
CA TRP A 886 43.02 6.11 58.42
C TRP A 886 43.57 6.92 59.61
N TRP A 887 43.63 6.34 60.81
CA TRP A 887 44.24 6.98 62.00
C TRP A 887 45.77 6.83 62.09
N VAL A 888 46.38 6.20 61.09
CA VAL A 888 47.85 5.98 60.95
C VAL A 888 48.47 7.14 60.20
#